data_AF-A0A7X3VEH4-F1
#
_entry.id   AF-A0A7X3VEH4-F1
#
_cell.length_a   1.000
_cell.length_b   1.000
_cell.length_c   1.000
_cell.angle_alpha   90.00
_cell.angle_beta   90.00
_cell.angle_gamma   90.00
#
_symmetry.space_group_name_H-M   'P 1'
#
loop_
_entity.id
_entity.type
_entity.pdbx_description
1 polymer ?
#
loop_
_entity_poly.entity_id
_entity_poly.type
_entity_poly.pdbx_seq_one_letter_code
_entity_poly.pdbx_strand_id
1 'polypeptide(L)'
;MIKKQSGRYGSIAKPIGTLGVVLLAVLSLAIFTYGDGRMALSTASAQDMDDDALTRAYVDRAIEYYMDRGLSKTVERYGNPLSWDNWSYLIVADAGTHVLVSSPLIYLNGSGIEALAPDDRLGSEIESATDGGHWFDAGGLNMFTGEQEEARYYIVVRDGLAFMSPRFANVPTPAPRPAAEPDDDALTVAYVMNAIDRYERDGREATVAYYNSRESVEGQRFMTIIDADTKILLTSPLRPAAVGVTVPASATEEGIWLERQGNNPVTNQREPRRTFFILRDGLIFAASHSALRENIAQATKNYVSKATELYDSEGLDATIAYYDSRESVDGQFYLFLIGADDIYLAHPIFPHLKGTDIKDVVGSDGQELGREIAQATEEGIWVEYLWPNPVTGLEDSKVTWAIRHDGLIFASGYYTGEADAAPPPWRDADPREYTVDYVNRAVERYERDGLEALKAYYNSVAAFEGQWYLFATDANDIYHIHPLLPRLIGTDIKDVVGADGYELGKEIAKATEEGHWIEYIWPHPSTLKNAPKVSYAVRRDGMIFASGYYPEPEDPAAYTRDYVQKAIDYYDENGLDATVAHYNSEDSFEGQWYLGLADSDSRILVSAVVPHVIGSPLNPDAVRAIDAGQWVEIEWFGNLTAGNTFRHIWGTRHDGLYFYSGYFVEQGTPLPDAGN
;
A
#
# COMPACT_ATOMS: atom_id res chain seq x y z
N MET A 1 -67.07 -33.66 -4.31
CA MET A 1 -67.77 -32.55 -3.63
C MET A 1 -66.70 -31.53 -3.22
N ILE A 2 -66.81 -30.22 -3.39
CA ILE A 2 -67.84 -29.36 -4.01
C ILE A 2 -67.17 -28.19 -4.78
N LYS A 3 -67.92 -27.63 -5.75
CA LYS A 3 -67.68 -26.43 -6.58
C LYS A 3 -67.16 -25.20 -5.78
N LYS A 4 -66.28 -24.33 -6.29
CA LYS A 4 -66.32 -23.49 -7.53
C LYS A 4 -67.32 -22.33 -7.45
N GLN A 5 -66.82 -21.11 -7.23
CA GLN A 5 -67.43 -19.87 -7.72
C GLN A 5 -66.38 -18.77 -7.94
N SER A 6 -66.80 -17.59 -8.42
CA SER A 6 -66.02 -16.90 -9.46
C SER A 6 -66.52 -15.48 -9.81
N GLY A 7 -65.65 -14.47 -9.71
CA GLY A 7 -65.84 -13.08 -10.21
C GLY A 7 -64.63 -12.22 -9.83
N ARG A 8 -63.92 -11.57 -10.78
CA ARG A 8 -64.21 -10.23 -11.37
C ARG A 8 -64.10 -9.12 -10.31
N TYR A 9 -63.15 -8.17 -10.35
CA TYR A 9 -62.14 -7.73 -11.37
C TYR A 9 -60.77 -7.44 -10.68
N GLY A 10 -59.67 -7.00 -11.32
CA GLY A 10 -59.44 -6.45 -12.67
C GLY A 10 -57.95 -6.33 -13.06
N SER A 11 -57.52 -5.15 -13.54
CA SER A 11 -56.13 -4.78 -13.91
C SER A 11 -55.48 -3.94 -12.78
N ILE A 12 -54.15 -3.83 -12.62
CA ILE A 12 -53.11 -3.32 -13.56
C ILE A 12 -51.78 -4.09 -13.43
N ALA A 13 -51.00 -4.18 -14.53
CA ALA A 13 -49.65 -4.78 -14.61
C ALA A 13 -48.54 -3.74 -14.28
N LYS A 14 -47.30 -4.08 -13.92
CA LYS A 14 -46.38 -5.12 -14.47
C LYS A 14 -45.51 -5.78 -13.38
N PRO A 15 -44.91 -6.97 -13.66
CA PRO A 15 -44.02 -7.65 -12.72
C PRO A 15 -42.54 -7.22 -12.82
N ILE A 16 -41.81 -7.46 -11.73
CA ILE A 16 -40.35 -7.65 -11.71
C ILE A 16 -40.11 -9.13 -11.32
N GLY A 17 -39.10 -9.78 -11.90
CA GLY A 17 -38.70 -11.15 -11.57
C GLY A 17 -37.94 -11.84 -12.72
N THR A 18 -37.11 -12.86 -12.49
CA THR A 18 -36.69 -13.48 -11.20
C THR A 18 -35.33 -14.17 -11.43
N LEU A 19 -34.51 -14.35 -10.38
CA LEU A 19 -33.33 -15.23 -10.44
C LEU A 19 -33.72 -16.68 -10.79
N GLY A 20 -32.78 -17.41 -11.42
CA GLY A 20 -32.85 -18.86 -11.64
C GLY A 20 -31.44 -19.45 -11.75
N VAL A 21 -31.06 -20.28 -10.79
CA VAL A 21 -29.71 -20.87 -10.66
C VAL A 21 -29.73 -22.35 -11.07
N VAL A 22 -28.77 -22.77 -11.91
CA VAL A 22 -28.12 -24.11 -11.87
C VAL A 22 -26.69 -23.97 -12.43
N LEU A 23 -25.71 -24.58 -11.76
CA LEU A 23 -24.35 -24.81 -12.28
C LEU A 23 -23.98 -26.29 -12.04
N LEU A 24 -23.26 -26.92 -12.97
CA LEU A 24 -22.69 -28.26 -12.77
C LEU A 24 -21.45 -28.47 -13.67
N ALA A 25 -20.49 -29.25 -13.15
CA ALA A 25 -19.13 -29.46 -13.67
C ALA A 25 -19.07 -30.58 -14.76
N VAL A 26 -17.99 -30.85 -15.53
CA VAL A 26 -16.61 -30.31 -15.64
C VAL A 26 -15.96 -30.78 -16.99
N LEU A 27 -14.65 -30.50 -17.22
CA LEU A 27 -13.72 -31.03 -18.26
C LEU A 27 -13.61 -30.33 -19.65
N SER A 28 -12.66 -29.39 -19.73
CA SER A 28 -11.54 -29.33 -20.68
C SER A 28 -11.75 -29.46 -22.22
N LEU A 29 -11.76 -28.32 -22.92
CA LEU A 29 -10.62 -27.86 -23.74
C LEU A 29 -10.73 -26.34 -24.04
N ALA A 30 -9.63 -25.70 -24.46
CA ALA A 30 -9.50 -24.24 -24.52
C ALA A 30 -10.53 -23.52 -25.42
N ILE A 31 -11.36 -22.66 -24.81
CA ILE A 31 -12.17 -21.60 -25.42
C ILE A 31 -12.24 -20.41 -24.46
N PHE A 32 -12.30 -19.19 -25.02
CA PHE A 32 -12.42 -17.89 -24.37
C PHE A 32 -13.28 -17.82 -23.10
N THR A 33 -12.71 -17.27 -22.02
CA THR A 33 -13.44 -16.76 -20.86
C THR A 33 -13.63 -15.24 -20.97
N TYR A 34 -14.85 -14.79 -21.22
CA TYR A 34 -15.27 -13.43 -20.88
C TYR A 34 -15.51 -13.36 -19.36
N GLY A 35 -14.55 -12.80 -18.63
CA GLY A 35 -14.64 -12.45 -17.22
C GLY A 35 -13.88 -11.14 -16.97
N ASP A 36 -14.35 -10.36 -16.00
CA ASP A 36 -13.64 -9.22 -15.39
C ASP A 36 -13.05 -8.17 -16.35
N GLY A 37 -13.90 -7.69 -17.28
CA GLY A 37 -13.83 -6.34 -17.85
C GLY A 37 -12.66 -5.98 -18.78
N ARG A 38 -11.65 -6.84 -18.93
CA ARG A 38 -10.43 -6.53 -19.70
C ARG A 38 -10.50 -7.13 -21.11
N MET A 39 -10.55 -6.28 -22.14
CA MET A 39 -10.30 -6.71 -23.52
C MET A 39 -8.83 -7.08 -23.68
N ALA A 40 -8.56 -8.37 -23.96
CA ALA A 40 -7.23 -8.86 -24.29
C ALA A 40 -7.21 -9.49 -25.70
N LEU A 41 -6.28 -9.05 -26.54
CA LEU A 41 -5.76 -9.86 -27.63
C LEU A 41 -4.84 -10.93 -27.03
N SER A 42 -4.87 -12.17 -27.54
CA SER A 42 -3.99 -13.22 -27.05
C SER A 42 -2.54 -12.91 -27.44
N THR A 43 -1.61 -13.04 -26.49
CA THR A 43 -0.19 -12.67 -26.65
C THR A 43 0.43 -13.26 -27.92
N ALA A 44 0.16 -14.54 -28.21
CA ALA A 44 0.62 -15.26 -29.39
C ALA A 44 0.05 -14.79 -30.75
N SER A 45 -0.91 -13.85 -30.77
CA SER A 45 -1.44 -13.25 -32.01
C SER A 45 -0.89 -11.84 -32.27
N ALA A 46 -0.48 -11.11 -31.23
CA ALA A 46 0.00 -9.73 -31.35
C ALA A 46 1.51 -9.62 -31.65
N GLN A 47 2.32 -10.60 -31.24
CA GLN A 47 3.79 -10.54 -31.36
C GLN A 47 4.33 -10.54 -32.80
N ASP A 48 3.55 -11.01 -33.78
CA ASP A 48 3.92 -11.07 -35.20
C ASP A 48 3.29 -9.95 -36.06
N MET A 49 2.63 -8.95 -35.45
CA MET A 49 1.91 -7.87 -36.15
C MET A 49 2.71 -6.57 -36.20
N ASP A 50 2.66 -5.85 -37.33
CA ASP A 50 3.13 -4.46 -37.39
C ASP A 50 2.18 -3.49 -36.67
N ASP A 51 2.69 -2.33 -36.23
CA ASP A 51 1.92 -1.34 -35.46
C ASP A 51 0.60 -0.94 -36.14
N ASP A 52 0.59 -0.74 -37.47
CA ASP A 52 -0.62 -0.33 -38.18
C ASP A 52 -1.64 -1.49 -38.22
N ALA A 53 -1.18 -2.74 -38.36
CA ALA A 53 -2.02 -3.94 -38.25
C ALA A 53 -2.57 -4.13 -36.85
N LEU A 54 -1.75 -3.89 -35.81
CA LEU A 54 -2.13 -3.96 -34.40
C LEU A 54 -3.16 -2.87 -34.03
N THR A 55 -2.95 -1.62 -34.44
CA THR A 55 -3.92 -0.52 -34.24
C THR A 55 -5.25 -0.81 -34.92
N ARG A 56 -5.25 -1.38 -36.14
CA ARG A 56 -6.48 -1.85 -36.80
C ARG A 56 -7.18 -2.94 -36.00
N ALA A 57 -6.45 -3.96 -35.55
CA ALA A 57 -7.01 -5.06 -34.75
C ALA A 57 -7.64 -4.58 -33.43
N TYR A 58 -7.07 -3.57 -32.78
CA TYR A 58 -7.69 -2.93 -31.60
C TYR A 58 -9.00 -2.22 -31.94
N VAL A 59 -9.07 -1.47 -33.05
CA VAL A 59 -10.30 -0.78 -33.48
C VAL A 59 -11.38 -1.77 -33.90
N ASP A 60 -11.05 -2.79 -34.70
CA ASP A 60 -12.01 -3.85 -35.08
C ASP A 60 -12.55 -4.60 -33.86
N ARG A 61 -11.68 -4.98 -32.92
CA ARG A 61 -12.08 -5.71 -31.70
C ARG A 61 -12.94 -4.87 -30.76
N ALA A 62 -12.70 -3.56 -30.70
CA ALA A 62 -13.57 -2.64 -29.98
C ALA A 62 -14.95 -2.52 -30.62
N ILE A 63 -15.03 -2.49 -31.96
CA ILE A 63 -16.31 -2.50 -32.67
C ILE A 63 -17.09 -3.78 -32.38
N GLU A 64 -16.44 -4.96 -32.41
CA GLU A 64 -17.07 -6.23 -32.00
C GLU A 64 -17.63 -6.15 -30.56
N TYR A 65 -16.83 -5.65 -29.60
CA TYR A 65 -17.22 -5.56 -28.18
C TYR A 65 -18.45 -4.66 -27.95
N TYR A 66 -18.48 -3.47 -28.56
CA TYR A 66 -19.62 -2.55 -28.39
C TYR A 66 -20.89 -3.04 -29.10
N MET A 67 -20.77 -3.62 -30.30
CA MET A 67 -21.93 -4.07 -31.08
C MET A 67 -22.56 -5.35 -30.54
N ASP A 68 -21.77 -6.37 -30.17
CA ASP A 68 -22.28 -7.65 -29.63
C ASP A 68 -23.04 -7.47 -28.31
N ARG A 69 -22.58 -6.52 -27.47
CA ARG A 69 -23.19 -6.22 -26.17
C ARG A 69 -24.33 -5.20 -26.24
N GLY A 70 -24.59 -4.59 -27.40
CA GLY A 70 -25.63 -3.57 -27.57
C GLY A 70 -25.42 -2.33 -26.68
N LEU A 71 -24.17 -2.00 -26.36
CA LEU A 71 -23.83 -0.98 -25.36
C LEU A 71 -24.01 0.43 -25.91
N SER A 72 -25.06 1.12 -25.45
CA SER A 72 -25.24 2.54 -25.73
C SER A 72 -24.58 3.42 -24.67
N LYS A 73 -23.58 4.21 -25.08
CA LYS A 73 -23.12 5.45 -24.40
C LYS A 73 -22.34 5.27 -23.08
N THR A 74 -21.16 4.65 -23.14
CA THR A 74 -20.07 4.83 -22.15
C THR A 74 -18.71 4.93 -22.84
N VAL A 75 -17.87 5.84 -22.35
CA VAL A 75 -16.44 5.94 -22.71
C VAL A 75 -15.66 5.08 -21.71
N GLU A 76 -14.90 4.10 -22.21
CA GLU A 76 -14.05 3.21 -21.40
C GLU A 76 -12.58 3.37 -21.84
N ARG A 77 -11.67 3.45 -20.86
CA ARG A 77 -10.23 3.68 -21.08
C ARG A 77 -9.47 2.36 -20.97
N TYR A 78 -8.90 1.91 -22.08
CA TYR A 78 -8.14 0.65 -22.17
C TYR A 78 -6.63 0.90 -22.15
N GLY A 79 -5.86 -0.14 -21.82
CA GLY A 79 -4.40 -0.13 -21.83
C GLY A 79 -3.82 -1.35 -22.54
N ASN A 80 -2.71 -1.17 -23.25
CA ASN A 80 -1.98 -2.24 -23.93
C ASN A 80 -0.92 -2.85 -22.98
N PRO A 81 -0.97 -4.15 -22.66
CA PRO A 81 0.01 -4.76 -21.73
C PRO A 81 1.41 -5.00 -22.31
N LEU A 82 1.64 -4.79 -23.61
CA LEU A 82 2.79 -5.35 -24.33
C LEU A 82 3.76 -4.33 -24.96
N SER A 83 3.58 -3.03 -24.72
CA SER A 83 4.57 -2.01 -25.09
C SER A 83 4.51 -0.84 -24.12
N TRP A 84 5.61 -0.55 -23.41
CA TRP A 84 5.64 0.48 -22.37
C TRP A 84 5.49 1.91 -22.95
N ASP A 85 5.85 2.10 -24.23
CA ASP A 85 5.92 3.41 -24.90
C ASP A 85 4.78 3.71 -25.90
N ASN A 86 3.71 2.90 -25.99
CA ASN A 86 2.61 3.16 -26.96
C ASN A 86 1.22 2.74 -26.45
N TRP A 87 0.37 3.74 -26.18
CA TRP A 87 -1.01 3.57 -25.71
C TRP A 87 -2.03 3.91 -26.82
N SER A 88 -2.74 2.89 -27.31
CA SER A 88 -3.80 3.01 -28.32
C SER A 88 -5.12 3.46 -27.69
N TYR A 89 -5.40 4.76 -27.75
CA TYR A 89 -6.62 5.35 -27.17
C TYR A 89 -7.84 5.18 -28.08
N LEU A 90 -8.77 4.29 -27.71
CA LEU A 90 -10.07 4.20 -28.37
C LEU A 90 -11.00 5.38 -27.97
N ILE A 91 -11.40 6.19 -28.95
CA ILE A 91 -12.54 7.12 -28.80
C ILE A 91 -13.76 6.54 -29.51
N VAL A 92 -14.93 6.58 -28.86
CA VAL A 92 -16.24 6.16 -29.41
C VAL A 92 -17.21 7.35 -29.35
N ALA A 93 -17.62 7.89 -30.51
CA ALA A 93 -18.44 9.11 -30.59
C ALA A 93 -19.61 9.00 -31.58
N ASP A 94 -20.73 9.68 -31.30
CA ASP A 94 -21.93 9.71 -32.15
C ASP A 94 -21.72 10.64 -33.36
N ALA A 95 -21.76 10.07 -34.57
CA ALA A 95 -21.54 10.79 -35.84
C ALA A 95 -22.69 11.73 -36.24
N GLY A 96 -23.79 11.78 -35.47
CA GLY A 96 -24.95 12.63 -35.71
C GLY A 96 -25.37 13.55 -34.56
N THR A 97 -24.78 13.41 -33.35
CA THR A 97 -25.22 14.17 -32.17
C THR A 97 -24.06 14.63 -31.28
N HIS A 98 -24.06 15.90 -30.86
CA HIS A 98 -23.09 16.45 -29.90
C HIS A 98 -23.17 15.73 -28.53
N VAL A 99 -22.05 15.14 -28.09
CA VAL A 99 -21.89 14.48 -26.78
C VAL A 99 -20.54 14.88 -26.18
N LEU A 100 -20.46 15.00 -24.84
CA LEU A 100 -19.21 15.33 -24.15
C LEU A 100 -18.20 14.18 -24.22
N VAL A 101 -16.94 14.52 -24.44
CA VAL A 101 -15.78 13.62 -24.26
C VAL A 101 -14.90 14.21 -23.16
N SER A 102 -14.71 13.50 -22.06
CA SER A 102 -13.82 13.94 -20.97
C SER A 102 -12.35 13.63 -21.30
N SER A 103 -11.77 14.42 -22.20
CA SER A 103 -10.34 14.44 -22.54
C SER A 103 -9.93 15.91 -22.80
N PRO A 104 -8.70 16.36 -22.47
CA PRO A 104 -8.34 17.79 -22.48
C PRO A 104 -8.49 18.54 -23.81
N LEU A 105 -8.68 17.84 -24.93
CA LEU A 105 -8.73 18.40 -26.29
C LEU A 105 -10.10 18.92 -26.75
N ILE A 106 -11.20 18.60 -26.05
CA ILE A 106 -12.57 18.97 -26.48
C ILE A 106 -13.38 19.56 -25.31
N TYR A 107 -13.73 20.84 -25.40
CA TYR A 107 -14.62 21.53 -24.46
C TYR A 107 -15.78 22.19 -25.24
N LEU A 108 -17.03 21.80 -24.96
CA LEU A 108 -18.20 22.29 -25.70
C LEU A 108 -19.05 23.26 -24.85
N ASN A 109 -18.92 24.55 -25.13
CA ASN A 109 -19.84 25.58 -24.63
C ASN A 109 -21.02 25.75 -25.62
N GLY A 110 -22.14 25.07 -25.35
CA GLY A 110 -23.53 25.51 -25.60
C GLY A 110 -24.03 25.86 -27.02
N SER A 111 -23.14 26.08 -28.00
CA SER A 111 -23.46 26.74 -29.27
C SER A 111 -22.53 26.40 -30.45
N GLY A 112 -21.50 25.56 -30.25
CA GLY A 112 -20.60 25.12 -31.32
C GLY A 112 -19.51 24.16 -30.83
N ILE A 113 -18.72 23.65 -31.77
CA ILE A 113 -17.46 22.96 -31.49
C ILE A 113 -16.33 23.96 -31.70
N GLU A 114 -15.55 24.21 -30.65
CA GLU A 114 -14.20 24.78 -30.74
C GLU A 114 -13.25 23.70 -30.20
N ALA A 115 -12.34 23.21 -31.03
CA ALA A 115 -11.31 22.26 -30.61
C ALA A 115 -10.15 23.01 -29.95
N LEU A 116 -9.54 22.45 -28.91
CA LEU A 116 -8.28 22.98 -28.35
C LEU A 116 -7.05 22.42 -29.09
N ALA A 117 -7.14 22.41 -30.41
CA ALA A 117 -6.05 22.18 -31.36
C ALA A 117 -6.14 23.24 -32.48
N PRO A 118 -5.03 23.70 -33.10
CA PRO A 118 -5.06 24.82 -34.05
C PRO A 118 -5.71 24.56 -35.43
N ASP A 119 -6.39 23.43 -35.63
CA ASP A 119 -6.84 22.93 -36.94
C ASP A 119 -8.18 22.18 -36.78
N ASP A 120 -9.28 22.65 -37.39
CA ASP A 120 -10.67 22.12 -37.29
C ASP A 120 -10.86 20.69 -37.85
N ARG A 121 -9.76 20.06 -38.25
CA ARG A 121 -9.68 18.88 -39.11
C ARG A 121 -10.37 17.64 -38.55
N LEU A 122 -10.27 17.41 -37.24
CA LEU A 122 -10.76 16.20 -36.60
C LEU A 122 -12.26 15.95 -36.85
N GLY A 123 -13.08 17.02 -36.86
CA GLY A 123 -14.51 16.90 -37.19
C GLY A 123 -14.72 16.45 -38.65
N SER A 124 -13.97 17.02 -39.59
CA SER A 124 -14.09 16.66 -41.01
C SER A 124 -13.59 15.24 -41.34
N GLU A 125 -12.62 14.71 -40.59
CA GLU A 125 -12.18 13.32 -40.72
C GLU A 125 -13.23 12.35 -40.15
N ILE A 126 -13.93 12.71 -39.06
CA ILE A 126 -15.07 11.93 -38.52
C ILE A 126 -16.26 11.94 -39.50
N GLU A 127 -16.61 13.09 -40.08
CA GLU A 127 -17.72 13.22 -41.04
C GLU A 127 -17.47 12.52 -42.39
N SER A 128 -16.20 12.26 -42.74
CA SER A 128 -15.80 11.62 -44.00
C SER A 128 -15.36 10.16 -43.85
N ALA A 129 -15.13 9.68 -42.62
CA ALA A 129 -14.79 8.30 -42.34
C ALA A 129 -15.90 7.32 -42.74
N THR A 130 -15.50 6.11 -43.10
CA THR A 130 -16.41 5.05 -43.57
C THR A 130 -16.15 3.72 -42.87
N ASP A 131 -16.98 2.73 -43.16
CA ASP A 131 -17.01 1.43 -42.48
C ASP A 131 -15.78 0.53 -42.74
N GLY A 132 -14.96 0.87 -43.74
CA GLY A 132 -13.64 0.25 -43.97
C GLY A 132 -12.46 1.00 -43.33
N GLY A 133 -12.74 2.17 -42.75
CA GLY A 133 -11.79 3.06 -42.10
C GLY A 133 -10.69 3.68 -42.96
N HIS A 134 -10.03 4.69 -42.42
CA HIS A 134 -8.87 5.33 -43.05
C HIS A 134 -7.88 5.87 -42.02
N TRP A 135 -6.68 6.21 -42.50
CA TRP A 135 -5.62 6.84 -41.71
C TRP A 135 -5.53 8.33 -42.05
N PHE A 136 -5.40 9.18 -41.04
CA PHE A 136 -5.07 10.60 -41.17
C PHE A 136 -4.02 11.01 -40.13
N ASP A 137 -3.30 12.10 -40.38
CA ASP A 137 -2.23 12.59 -39.53
C ASP A 137 -2.66 13.92 -38.87
N ALA A 138 -2.51 14.06 -37.55
CA ALA A 138 -2.94 15.23 -36.78
C ALA A 138 -2.10 15.44 -35.51
N GLY A 139 -2.14 16.65 -34.94
CA GLY A 139 -1.48 16.94 -33.66
C GLY A 139 -2.17 16.24 -32.48
N GLY A 140 -1.43 15.40 -31.76
CA GLY A 140 -1.90 14.69 -30.57
C GLY A 140 -1.14 15.12 -29.31
N LEU A 141 -1.81 15.09 -28.16
CA LEU A 141 -1.17 15.27 -26.86
C LEU A 141 -0.67 13.91 -26.36
N ASN A 142 0.65 13.74 -26.25
CA ASN A 142 1.21 12.57 -25.59
C ASN A 142 1.02 12.73 -24.07
N MET A 143 0.18 11.89 -23.45
CA MET A 143 -0.18 12.03 -22.03
C MET A 143 0.90 11.54 -21.05
N PHE A 144 2.07 11.10 -21.52
CA PHE A 144 3.22 10.74 -20.68
C PHE A 144 4.31 11.83 -20.70
N THR A 145 4.55 12.48 -21.84
CA THR A 145 5.50 13.62 -21.96
C THR A 145 4.82 14.97 -21.70
N GLY A 146 3.50 15.06 -21.93
CA GLY A 146 2.75 16.32 -21.96
C GLY A 146 2.96 17.14 -23.23
N GLU A 147 3.72 16.62 -24.21
CA GLU A 147 4.07 17.35 -25.44
C GLU A 147 3.02 17.17 -26.55
N GLN A 148 2.96 18.14 -27.46
CA GLN A 148 2.23 18.02 -28.71
C GLN A 148 3.12 17.37 -29.77
N GLU A 149 2.72 16.19 -30.23
CA GLU A 149 3.44 15.38 -31.23
C GLU A 149 2.57 15.20 -32.48
N GLU A 150 3.17 15.03 -33.67
CA GLU A 150 2.42 14.58 -34.84
C GLU A 150 2.08 13.09 -34.67
N ALA A 151 0.79 12.81 -34.48
CA ALA A 151 0.25 11.47 -34.28
C ALA A 151 -0.59 11.02 -35.48
N ARG A 152 -0.53 9.72 -35.76
CA ARG A 152 -1.17 9.11 -36.92
C ARG A 152 -2.39 8.30 -36.47
N TYR A 153 -3.58 8.74 -36.84
CA TYR A 153 -4.84 8.19 -36.35
C TYR A 153 -5.48 7.25 -37.39
N TYR A 154 -5.91 6.07 -36.97
CA TYR A 154 -6.83 5.23 -37.72
C TYR A 154 -8.24 5.44 -37.19
N ILE A 155 -9.23 5.64 -38.07
CA ILE A 155 -10.63 5.83 -37.74
C ILE A 155 -11.55 4.96 -38.60
N VAL A 156 -12.61 4.41 -37.99
CA VAL A 156 -13.70 3.66 -38.63
C VAL A 156 -15.04 4.24 -38.14
N VAL A 157 -16.06 4.32 -38.99
CA VAL A 157 -17.43 4.68 -38.56
C VAL A 157 -18.39 3.55 -38.89
N ARG A 158 -19.01 2.95 -37.85
CA ARG A 158 -20.01 1.86 -37.97
C ARG A 158 -21.25 2.17 -37.14
N ASP A 159 -22.44 1.99 -37.73
CA ASP A 159 -23.76 2.27 -37.14
C ASP A 159 -23.90 3.63 -36.43
N GLY A 160 -23.23 4.66 -36.95
CA GLY A 160 -23.24 6.02 -36.39
C GLY A 160 -22.29 6.23 -35.21
N LEU A 161 -21.43 5.27 -34.90
CA LEU A 161 -20.34 5.41 -33.94
C LEU A 161 -18.99 5.47 -34.65
N ALA A 162 -18.22 6.53 -34.37
CA ALA A 162 -16.84 6.71 -34.81
C ALA A 162 -15.89 6.07 -33.79
N PHE A 163 -15.08 5.10 -34.23
CA PHE A 163 -14.07 4.38 -33.46
C PHE A 163 -12.68 4.79 -33.97
N MET A 164 -11.84 5.39 -33.13
CA MET A 164 -10.55 5.94 -33.53
C MET A 164 -9.42 5.53 -32.58
N SER A 165 -8.19 5.34 -33.10
CA SER A 165 -6.97 5.15 -32.29
C SER A 165 -5.72 5.81 -32.92
N PRO A 166 -4.86 6.48 -32.14
CA PRO A 166 -3.56 6.99 -32.59
C PRO A 166 -2.46 5.92 -32.70
N ARG A 167 -1.38 6.30 -33.37
CA ARG A 167 -0.03 5.73 -33.38
C ARG A 167 0.97 6.89 -33.29
N PHE A 168 1.90 6.84 -32.32
CA PHE A 168 2.98 7.82 -32.18
C PHE A 168 4.27 7.31 -32.85
N ALA A 169 5.15 8.22 -33.27
CA ALA A 169 6.32 7.90 -34.08
C ALA A 169 7.57 7.57 -33.23
N ASN A 170 7.64 6.33 -32.72
CA ASN A 170 8.81 5.67 -32.12
C ASN A 170 9.75 6.56 -31.26
N VAL A 171 9.37 6.78 -30.00
CA VAL A 171 10.31 7.27 -28.98
C VAL A 171 11.45 6.24 -28.79
N PRO A 172 12.73 6.64 -28.77
CA PRO A 172 13.83 5.71 -28.48
C PRO A 172 13.81 5.26 -27.01
N THR A 173 13.96 3.96 -26.77
CA THR A 173 14.08 3.40 -25.42
C THR A 173 15.20 4.09 -24.64
N PRO A 174 14.95 4.57 -23.40
CA PRO A 174 15.99 5.21 -22.61
C PRO A 174 17.10 4.21 -22.26
N ALA A 175 18.35 4.60 -22.49
CA ALA A 175 19.49 3.83 -22.02
C ALA A 175 19.55 3.82 -20.48
N PRO A 176 20.10 2.77 -19.84
CA PRO A 176 20.29 2.74 -18.39
C PRO A 176 21.08 3.99 -17.95
N ARG A 177 20.54 4.71 -16.97
CA ARG A 177 20.99 6.05 -16.62
C ARG A 177 22.43 5.98 -16.07
N PRO A 178 23.41 6.69 -16.66
CA PRO A 178 24.76 6.74 -16.10
C PRO A 178 24.73 7.46 -14.75
N ALA A 179 25.66 7.11 -13.86
CA ALA A 179 25.76 7.73 -12.54
C ALA A 179 26.07 9.25 -12.62
N ALA A 180 25.60 9.98 -11.61
CA ALA A 180 25.51 11.45 -11.49
C ALA A 180 24.33 12.11 -12.25
N GLU A 181 23.27 12.39 -11.48
CA GLU A 181 22.19 13.34 -11.83
C GLU A 181 22.70 14.81 -11.78
N PRO A 182 21.99 15.78 -12.37
CA PRO A 182 22.29 17.21 -12.24
C PRO A 182 22.10 17.74 -10.81
N ASP A 183 22.59 18.95 -10.56
CA ASP A 183 22.51 19.63 -9.26
C ASP A 183 21.04 19.95 -8.86
N ASP A 184 20.52 19.15 -7.93
CA ASP A 184 19.15 19.19 -7.43
C ASP A 184 18.86 20.49 -6.64
N ASP A 185 19.90 21.15 -6.08
CA ASP A 185 19.79 22.50 -5.51
C ASP A 185 19.45 23.51 -6.61
N ALA A 186 20.23 23.51 -7.70
CA ALA A 186 20.11 24.47 -8.79
C ALA A 186 18.74 24.37 -9.48
N LEU A 187 18.22 23.15 -9.66
CA LEU A 187 16.86 22.91 -10.16
C LEU A 187 15.78 23.42 -9.19
N THR A 188 15.94 23.23 -7.88
CA THR A 188 15.00 23.77 -6.87
C THR A 188 15.05 25.29 -6.80
N VAL A 189 16.22 25.91 -6.92
CA VAL A 189 16.35 27.37 -7.01
C VAL A 189 15.70 27.88 -8.29
N ALA A 190 15.97 27.28 -9.46
CA ALA A 190 15.34 27.68 -10.72
C ALA A 190 13.81 27.64 -10.65
N TYR A 191 13.24 26.55 -10.10
CA TYR A 191 11.80 26.42 -9.87
C TYR A 191 11.23 27.53 -8.96
N VAL A 192 11.95 27.91 -7.89
CA VAL A 192 11.56 29.01 -7.00
C VAL A 192 11.65 30.38 -7.69
N MET A 193 12.71 30.63 -8.46
CA MET A 193 12.88 31.89 -9.19
C MET A 193 11.84 32.03 -10.31
N ASN A 194 11.49 30.95 -11.01
CA ASN A 194 10.38 30.93 -11.98
C ASN A 194 9.03 31.34 -11.35
N ALA A 195 8.80 30.99 -10.08
CA ALA A 195 7.61 31.40 -9.35
C ALA A 195 7.62 32.90 -8.97
N ILE A 196 8.80 33.48 -8.73
CA ILE A 196 9.00 34.91 -8.49
C ILE A 196 8.84 35.70 -9.80
N ASP A 197 9.44 35.25 -10.90
CA ASP A 197 9.25 35.84 -12.23
C ASP A 197 7.77 35.81 -12.64
N ARG A 198 7.04 34.74 -12.29
CA ARG A 198 5.59 34.66 -12.45
C ARG A 198 4.85 35.67 -11.57
N TYR A 199 5.24 35.81 -10.30
CA TYR A 199 4.66 36.79 -9.38
C TYR A 199 4.85 38.24 -9.86
N GLU A 200 6.05 38.59 -10.33
CA GLU A 200 6.36 39.94 -10.83
C GLU A 200 5.64 40.26 -12.15
N ARG A 201 5.35 39.24 -12.98
CA ARG A 201 4.66 39.38 -14.27
C ARG A 201 3.13 39.33 -14.18
N ASP A 202 2.59 38.34 -13.47
CA ASP A 202 1.15 38.00 -13.44
C ASP A 202 0.46 38.46 -12.13
N GLY A 203 1.22 38.79 -11.09
CA GLY A 203 0.72 39.23 -9.78
C GLY A 203 0.34 38.10 -8.81
N ARG A 204 0.01 38.49 -7.57
CA ARG A 204 -0.26 37.59 -6.42
C ARG A 204 -1.36 36.57 -6.73
N GLU A 205 -2.52 37.01 -7.20
CA GLU A 205 -3.70 36.15 -7.37
C GLU A 205 -3.50 35.08 -8.45
N ALA A 206 -3.02 35.47 -9.64
CA ALA A 206 -2.76 34.54 -10.74
C ALA A 206 -1.65 33.52 -10.40
N THR A 207 -0.63 33.96 -9.64
CA THR A 207 0.48 33.09 -9.21
C THR A 207 0.02 32.10 -8.14
N VAL A 208 -0.75 32.55 -7.15
CA VAL A 208 -1.33 31.68 -6.10
C VAL A 208 -2.38 30.72 -6.69
N ALA A 209 -3.13 31.11 -7.71
CA ALA A 209 -4.03 30.21 -8.43
C ALA A 209 -3.26 29.11 -9.18
N TYR A 210 -2.21 29.47 -9.93
CA TYR A 210 -1.38 28.50 -10.64
C TYR A 210 -0.67 27.53 -9.70
N TYR A 211 0.00 28.02 -8.64
CA TYR A 211 0.74 27.17 -7.70
C TYR A 211 -0.15 26.44 -6.67
N ASN A 212 -1.48 26.51 -6.79
CA ASN A 212 -2.41 25.57 -6.17
C ASN A 212 -2.92 24.48 -7.14
N SER A 213 -2.53 24.50 -8.41
CA SER A 213 -2.84 23.42 -9.36
C SER A 213 -1.80 22.30 -9.30
N ARG A 214 -2.19 21.07 -9.65
CA ARG A 214 -1.25 19.94 -9.79
C ARG A 214 -0.28 20.10 -10.95
N GLU A 215 -0.64 20.88 -11.98
CA GLU A 215 0.21 21.19 -13.15
C GLU A 215 1.43 22.03 -12.80
N SER A 216 1.46 22.60 -11.58
CA SER A 216 2.60 23.38 -11.08
C SER A 216 3.67 22.53 -10.38
N VAL A 217 3.48 21.21 -10.23
CA VAL A 217 4.38 20.30 -9.51
C VAL A 217 5.40 19.69 -10.47
N GLU A 218 6.69 19.98 -10.25
CA GLU A 218 7.80 19.51 -11.10
C GLU A 218 8.51 18.33 -10.42
N GLY A 219 7.97 17.13 -10.65
CA GLY A 219 8.44 15.89 -10.03
C GLY A 219 8.34 15.97 -8.50
N GLN A 220 9.49 15.98 -7.81
CA GLN A 220 9.54 16.13 -6.36
C GLN A 220 9.37 17.58 -5.86
N ARG A 221 9.29 18.58 -6.73
CA ARG A 221 9.22 20.01 -6.37
C ARG A 221 7.78 20.53 -6.43
N PHE A 222 7.35 21.18 -5.36
CA PHE A 222 6.05 21.85 -5.28
C PHE A 222 6.19 23.19 -4.56
N MET A 223 5.44 24.20 -5.00
CA MET A 223 5.58 25.57 -4.53
C MET A 223 4.72 25.84 -3.28
N THR A 224 5.39 26.37 -2.27
CA THR A 224 4.84 26.82 -0.99
C THR A 224 5.03 28.33 -0.89
N ILE A 225 3.96 29.11 -1.08
CA ILE A 225 3.95 30.56 -0.88
C ILE A 225 3.28 30.86 0.46
N ILE A 226 3.92 31.65 1.31
CA ILE A 226 3.44 32.02 2.65
C ILE A 226 3.47 33.55 2.78
N ASP A 227 2.40 34.14 3.30
CA ASP A 227 2.35 35.57 3.61
C ASP A 227 3.29 35.89 4.79
N ALA A 228 4.30 36.74 4.56
CA ALA A 228 5.45 36.85 5.47
C ALA A 228 5.10 37.48 6.84
N ASP A 229 4.10 38.38 6.86
CA ASP A 229 3.64 39.07 8.07
C ASP A 229 2.63 38.22 8.85
N THR A 230 1.59 37.72 8.17
CA THR A 230 0.51 36.95 8.83
C THR A 230 0.86 35.48 9.06
N LYS A 231 1.92 34.98 8.41
CA LYS A 231 2.34 33.56 8.38
C LYS A 231 1.29 32.61 7.81
N ILE A 232 0.34 33.12 7.04
CA ILE A 232 -0.71 32.32 6.40
C ILE A 232 -0.18 31.62 5.14
N LEU A 233 -0.39 30.31 5.04
CA LEU A 233 -0.08 29.49 3.87
C LEU A 233 -1.04 29.82 2.72
N LEU A 234 -0.49 30.25 1.57
CA LEU A 234 -1.26 30.68 0.40
C LEU A 234 -1.33 29.60 -0.69
N THR A 235 -0.30 28.75 -0.82
CA THR A 235 -0.30 27.62 -1.76
C THR A 235 0.06 26.31 -1.08
N SER A 236 -0.66 25.26 -1.43
CA SER A 236 -0.31 23.88 -1.08
C SER A 236 -0.95 22.91 -2.08
N PRO A 237 -0.38 22.73 -3.29
CA PRO A 237 -1.03 21.98 -4.37
C PRO A 237 -1.20 20.48 -4.06
N LEU A 238 -0.47 19.98 -3.06
CA LEU A 238 -0.54 18.61 -2.55
C LEU A 238 -1.46 18.47 -1.32
N ARG A 239 -1.73 19.56 -0.59
CA ARG A 239 -2.63 19.59 0.57
C ARG A 239 -3.54 20.83 0.51
N PRO A 240 -4.49 20.94 -0.44
CA PRO A 240 -5.28 22.16 -0.62
C PRO A 240 -6.05 22.60 0.64
N ALA A 241 -6.44 21.66 1.51
CA ALA A 241 -7.07 21.93 2.80
C ALA A 241 -6.16 22.67 3.82
N ALA A 242 -4.84 22.74 3.58
CA ALA A 242 -3.90 23.50 4.40
C ALA A 242 -3.81 24.99 3.98
N VAL A 243 -4.36 25.38 2.83
CA VAL A 243 -4.39 26.80 2.42
C VAL A 243 -5.24 27.58 3.41
N GLY A 244 -4.69 28.68 3.93
CA GLY A 244 -5.30 29.50 4.99
C GLY A 244 -4.80 29.21 6.41
N VAL A 245 -4.05 28.13 6.66
CA VAL A 245 -3.50 27.85 8.01
C VAL A 245 -2.23 28.68 8.28
N THR A 246 -1.99 28.99 9.55
CA THR A 246 -0.76 29.68 9.99
C THR A 246 0.40 28.69 10.12
N VAL A 247 1.54 28.96 9.49
CA VAL A 247 2.71 28.07 9.44
C VAL A 247 4.02 28.75 9.90
N PRO A 248 4.86 28.10 10.73
CA PRO A 248 6.10 28.69 11.22
C PRO A 248 7.21 28.73 10.15
N ALA A 249 7.30 29.86 9.44
CA ALA A 249 8.26 30.09 8.35
C ALA A 249 9.06 31.40 8.47
N SER A 250 10.32 31.31 8.05
CA SER A 250 11.33 32.36 8.04
C SER A 250 12.17 32.26 6.77
N ALA A 251 12.56 33.39 6.19
CA ALA A 251 13.42 33.49 5.01
C ALA A 251 14.18 34.82 5.04
N THR A 252 15.18 34.98 4.17
CA THR A 252 15.84 36.27 3.91
C THR A 252 15.70 36.64 2.42
N GLU A 253 16.08 37.86 2.04
CA GLU A 253 16.02 38.34 0.65
C GLU A 253 17.06 37.63 -0.24
N GLU A 254 18.18 37.17 0.33
CA GLU A 254 19.20 36.35 -0.33
C GLU A 254 18.80 34.87 -0.46
N GLY A 255 17.77 34.45 0.29
CA GLY A 255 17.34 33.06 0.41
C GLY A 255 18.15 32.24 1.42
N ILE A 256 17.50 31.24 2.02
CA ILE A 256 18.11 30.28 2.95
C ILE A 256 17.74 28.84 2.58
N TRP A 257 18.67 27.92 2.84
CA TRP A 257 18.41 26.48 2.81
C TRP A 257 18.10 25.97 4.22
N LEU A 258 17.08 25.13 4.35
CA LEU A 258 16.74 24.41 5.57
C LEU A 258 16.45 22.94 5.25
N GLU A 259 17.08 22.04 5.99
CA GLU A 259 16.78 20.60 5.94
C GLU A 259 15.82 20.23 7.08
N ARG A 260 14.76 19.50 6.74
CA ARG A 260 13.74 19.01 7.70
C ARG A 260 13.21 17.66 7.23
N GLN A 261 12.83 16.79 8.15
CA GLN A 261 12.08 15.57 7.82
C GLN A 261 10.71 15.95 7.22
N GLY A 262 10.36 15.40 6.06
CA GLY A 262 9.10 15.68 5.37
C GLY A 262 8.81 14.70 4.23
N ASN A 263 7.58 14.70 3.74
CA ASN A 263 7.17 13.76 2.69
C ASN A 263 7.66 14.22 1.31
N ASN A 264 8.22 13.29 0.53
CA ASN A 264 8.45 13.46 -0.90
C ASN A 264 7.15 13.11 -1.67
N PRO A 265 6.66 13.97 -2.58
CA PRO A 265 5.40 13.72 -3.28
C PRO A 265 5.46 12.63 -4.34
N VAL A 266 6.65 12.20 -4.76
CA VAL A 266 6.83 11.14 -5.77
C VAL A 266 6.81 9.76 -5.13
N THR A 267 7.52 9.58 -4.02
CA THR A 267 7.63 8.29 -3.30
C THR A 267 6.62 8.15 -2.15
N ASN A 268 5.96 9.24 -1.75
CA ASN A 268 5.17 9.39 -0.51
C ASN A 268 5.94 9.09 0.80
N GLN A 269 7.25 8.80 0.73
CA GLN A 269 8.07 8.50 1.90
C GLN A 269 8.42 9.77 2.68
N ARG A 270 8.55 9.65 4.01
CA ARG A 270 9.08 10.69 4.88
C ARG A 270 10.60 10.57 4.98
N GLU A 271 11.30 11.56 4.45
CA GLU A 271 12.76 11.57 4.32
C GLU A 271 13.35 12.97 4.58
N PRO A 272 14.68 13.14 4.66
CA PRO A 272 15.31 14.46 4.77
C PRO A 272 14.99 15.32 3.53
N ARG A 273 14.12 16.32 3.68
CA ARG A 273 13.76 17.27 2.62
C ARG A 273 14.59 18.53 2.76
N ARG A 274 15.38 18.85 1.72
CA ARG A 274 16.16 20.08 1.61
C ARG A 274 15.31 21.14 0.90
N THR A 275 15.02 22.22 1.62
CA THR A 275 14.03 23.23 1.23
C THR A 275 14.68 24.59 1.11
N PHE A 276 14.54 25.23 -0.06
CA PHE A 276 14.94 26.62 -0.26
C PHE A 276 13.78 27.53 0.15
N PHE A 277 14.06 28.58 0.90
CA PHE A 277 13.10 29.61 1.34
C PHE A 277 13.66 30.99 1.02
N ILE A 278 12.92 31.82 0.27
CA ILE A 278 13.33 33.20 -0.07
C ILE A 278 12.20 34.19 0.16
N LEU A 279 12.53 35.37 0.69
CA LEU A 279 11.59 36.46 0.93
C LEU A 279 11.56 37.43 -0.27
N ARG A 280 10.39 37.63 -0.86
CA ARG A 280 10.19 38.60 -1.96
C ARG A 280 8.85 39.32 -1.77
N ASP A 281 8.89 40.65 -1.69
CA ASP A 281 7.72 41.55 -1.64
C ASP A 281 6.64 41.16 -0.61
N GLY A 282 7.07 40.75 0.59
CA GLY A 282 6.18 40.33 1.68
C GLY A 282 5.64 38.90 1.57
N LEU A 283 6.13 38.12 0.61
CA LEU A 283 5.83 36.69 0.48
C LEU A 283 7.11 35.86 0.67
N ILE A 284 7.00 34.75 1.38
CA ILE A 284 8.04 33.71 1.43
C ILE A 284 7.69 32.68 0.35
N PHE A 285 8.55 32.53 -0.64
CA PHE A 285 8.48 31.46 -1.64
C PHE A 285 9.38 30.30 -1.19
N ALA A 286 8.90 29.07 -1.33
CA ALA A 286 9.68 27.90 -0.97
C ALA A 286 9.35 26.67 -1.83
N ALA A 287 10.36 25.86 -2.10
CA ALA A 287 10.21 24.54 -2.68
C ALA A 287 11.28 23.60 -2.11
N SER A 288 11.00 22.29 -2.17
CA SER A 288 11.88 21.26 -1.62
C SER A 288 12.23 20.19 -2.66
N HIS A 289 13.39 19.58 -2.46
CA HIS A 289 13.76 18.27 -2.99
C HIS A 289 14.19 17.38 -1.82
N SER A 290 14.38 16.09 -2.04
CA SER A 290 14.90 15.15 -1.04
C SER A 290 16.41 15.21 -1.05
N ALA A 291 17.01 15.50 0.10
CA ALA A 291 18.45 15.58 0.24
C ALA A 291 19.03 14.21 -0.12
N LEU A 292 19.71 14.13 -1.28
CA LEU A 292 20.43 13.01 -1.93
C LEU A 292 20.30 11.62 -1.29
N ARG A 293 20.16 10.54 -2.08
CA ARG A 293 20.25 9.15 -1.55
C ARG A 293 21.52 8.91 -0.72
N GLU A 294 22.63 9.59 -1.04
CA GLU A 294 23.87 9.64 -0.25
C GLU A 294 23.66 10.13 1.20
N ASN A 295 22.77 11.09 1.45
CA ASN A 295 22.43 11.58 2.78
C ASN A 295 21.56 10.60 3.59
N ILE A 296 20.71 9.81 2.94
CA ILE A 296 19.98 8.70 3.62
C ILE A 296 20.94 7.56 3.95
N ALA A 297 21.83 7.23 3.01
CA ALA A 297 22.93 6.30 3.25
C ALA A 297 23.81 6.78 4.42
N GLN A 298 24.20 8.07 4.46
CA GLN A 298 24.98 8.65 5.55
C GLN A 298 24.18 8.75 6.87
N ALA A 299 22.86 9.02 6.83
CA ALA A 299 22.01 8.98 8.01
C ALA A 299 21.96 7.57 8.61
N THR A 300 21.89 6.53 7.77
CA THR A 300 21.97 5.12 8.18
C THR A 300 23.32 4.81 8.82
N LYS A 301 24.44 5.25 8.22
CA LYS A 301 25.77 5.13 8.83
C LYS A 301 25.87 5.84 10.19
N ASN A 302 25.30 7.04 10.31
CA ASN A 302 25.24 7.78 11.57
C ASN A 302 24.34 7.10 12.62
N TYR A 303 23.30 6.36 12.19
CA TYR A 303 22.43 5.58 13.06
C TYR A 303 23.18 4.39 13.68
N VAL A 304 23.92 3.65 12.84
CA VAL A 304 24.80 2.55 13.29
C VAL A 304 25.98 3.06 14.13
N SER A 305 26.58 4.20 13.80
CA SER A 305 27.69 4.81 14.57
C SER A 305 27.31 5.06 16.03
N LYS A 306 26.17 5.71 16.28
CA LYS A 306 25.62 5.94 17.63
C LYS A 306 25.43 4.64 18.41
N ALA A 307 25.17 3.54 17.71
CA ALA A 307 24.87 2.25 18.29
C ALA A 307 26.16 1.49 18.67
N THR A 308 27.24 1.63 17.89
CA THR A 308 28.60 1.27 18.34
C THR A 308 29.11 2.19 19.46
N GLU A 309 28.79 3.48 19.44
CA GLU A 309 29.14 4.42 20.52
C GLU A 309 28.44 4.05 21.85
N LEU A 310 27.20 3.54 21.80
CA LEU A 310 26.52 2.97 22.97
C LEU A 310 27.23 1.71 23.48
N TYR A 311 27.65 0.81 22.59
CA TYR A 311 28.41 -0.38 22.97
C TYR A 311 29.75 -0.04 23.63
N ASP A 312 30.51 0.91 23.08
CA ASP A 312 31.79 1.36 23.62
C ASP A 312 31.67 2.05 25.01
N SER A 313 30.48 2.54 25.37
CA SER A 313 30.25 3.30 26.60
C SER A 313 29.45 2.56 27.68
N GLU A 314 28.49 1.71 27.31
CA GLU A 314 27.61 0.97 28.23
C GLU A 314 27.72 -0.56 28.10
N GLY A 315 28.34 -1.08 27.02
CA GLY A 315 28.64 -2.50 26.84
C GLY A 315 27.51 -3.33 26.21
N LEU A 316 27.77 -4.64 26.08
CA LEU A 316 26.91 -5.56 25.32
C LEU A 316 25.47 -5.66 25.87
N ASP A 317 25.31 -5.88 27.17
CA ASP A 317 23.98 -6.11 27.77
C ASP A 317 23.06 -4.88 27.62
N ALA A 318 23.61 -3.67 27.79
CA ALA A 318 22.91 -2.41 27.56
C ALA A 318 22.58 -2.19 26.07
N THR A 319 23.50 -2.56 25.18
CA THR A 319 23.30 -2.49 23.73
C THR A 319 22.17 -3.41 23.29
N ILE A 320 22.15 -4.67 23.74
CA ILE A 320 21.06 -5.62 23.46
C ILE A 320 19.72 -5.08 23.99
N ALA A 321 19.69 -4.58 25.23
CA ALA A 321 18.48 -4.03 25.83
C ALA A 321 17.95 -2.80 25.08
N TYR A 322 18.83 -1.93 24.58
CA TYR A 322 18.43 -0.82 23.71
C TYR A 322 17.95 -1.31 22.33
N TYR A 323 18.67 -2.23 21.68
CA TYR A 323 18.30 -2.75 20.36
C TYR A 323 16.95 -3.48 20.36
N ASP A 324 16.62 -4.20 21.43
CA ASP A 324 15.31 -4.84 21.59
C ASP A 324 14.20 -3.86 22.04
N SER A 325 14.55 -2.61 22.39
CA SER A 325 13.59 -1.57 22.77
C SER A 325 12.92 -0.92 21.55
N ARG A 326 11.76 -0.30 21.77
CA ARG A 326 11.04 0.45 20.73
C ARG A 326 11.73 1.79 20.41
N GLU A 327 12.57 2.27 21.31
CA GLU A 327 13.41 3.46 21.21
C GLU A 327 14.60 3.30 20.24
N SER A 328 14.85 2.07 19.74
CA SER A 328 15.79 1.77 18.65
C SER A 328 15.17 1.79 17.25
N VAL A 329 13.90 2.20 17.13
CA VAL A 329 13.13 2.26 15.89
C VAL A 329 12.72 3.71 15.58
N ASP A 330 13.29 4.29 14.52
CA ASP A 330 12.93 5.62 13.99
C ASP A 330 12.27 5.47 12.61
N GLY A 331 10.96 5.21 12.62
CA GLY A 331 10.18 4.92 11.43
C GLY A 331 10.66 3.63 10.75
N GLN A 332 11.35 3.79 9.62
CA GLN A 332 11.90 2.67 8.85
C GLN A 332 13.27 2.18 9.35
N PHE A 333 14.00 3.02 10.09
CA PHE A 333 15.30 2.65 10.65
C PHE A 333 15.09 1.81 11.90
N TYR A 334 15.72 0.65 11.94
CA TYR A 334 15.83 -0.19 13.13
C TYR A 334 17.20 -0.85 13.17
N LEU A 335 17.73 -1.03 14.38
CA LEU A 335 19.02 -1.65 14.61
C LEU A 335 18.86 -3.16 14.81
N PHE A 336 19.83 -3.96 14.34
CA PHE A 336 19.96 -5.37 14.69
C PHE A 336 21.43 -5.74 14.96
N LEU A 337 21.65 -6.61 15.94
CA LEU A 337 22.96 -6.97 16.48
C LEU A 337 23.22 -8.46 16.33
N ILE A 338 24.38 -8.81 15.77
CA ILE A 338 24.85 -10.18 15.61
C ILE A 338 26.10 -10.40 16.47
N GLY A 339 26.20 -11.57 17.10
CA GLY A 339 27.33 -12.02 17.90
C GLY A 339 28.58 -12.32 17.07
N ALA A 340 29.71 -12.51 17.76
CA ALA A 340 30.97 -12.92 17.14
C ALA A 340 30.99 -14.41 16.71
N ASP A 341 29.96 -15.16 17.08
CA ASP A 341 29.56 -16.47 16.58
C ASP A 341 28.55 -16.38 15.40
N ASP A 342 28.30 -15.16 14.92
CA ASP A 342 27.31 -14.78 13.91
C ASP A 342 25.83 -15.12 14.27
N ILE A 343 25.51 -15.29 15.55
CA ILE A 343 24.13 -15.50 16.06
C ILE A 343 23.43 -14.15 16.30
N TYR A 344 22.15 -13.99 15.92
CA TYR A 344 21.36 -12.80 16.28
C TYR A 344 21.22 -12.65 17.80
N LEU A 345 21.69 -11.52 18.33
CA LEU A 345 21.60 -11.16 19.74
C LEU A 345 20.40 -10.24 20.03
N ALA A 346 20.12 -9.29 19.14
CA ALA A 346 19.04 -8.32 19.31
C ALA A 346 18.38 -7.95 17.97
N HIS A 347 17.04 -7.83 17.97
CA HIS A 347 16.26 -7.38 16.81
C HIS A 347 14.85 -6.95 17.27
N PRO A 348 14.45 -5.67 17.11
CA PRO A 348 13.18 -5.16 17.64
C PRO A 348 11.96 -5.57 16.80
N ILE A 349 12.06 -5.49 15.46
CA ILE A 349 10.94 -5.80 14.55
C ILE A 349 10.67 -7.30 14.41
N PHE A 350 11.71 -8.13 14.37
CA PHE A 350 11.61 -9.57 14.16
C PHE A 350 12.27 -10.35 15.31
N PRO A 351 11.72 -10.33 16.54
CA PRO A 351 12.40 -10.88 17.71
C PRO A 351 12.59 -12.41 17.65
N HIS A 352 11.88 -13.10 16.74
CA HIS A 352 12.01 -14.53 16.48
C HIS A 352 13.34 -14.91 15.81
N LEU A 353 14.10 -13.95 15.25
CA LEU A 353 15.47 -14.17 14.77
C LEU A 353 16.47 -14.41 15.89
N LYS A 354 16.20 -13.94 17.12
CA LYS A 354 17.19 -14.00 18.21
C LYS A 354 17.51 -15.45 18.58
N GLY A 355 18.79 -15.80 18.49
CA GLY A 355 19.28 -17.17 18.65
C GLY A 355 19.45 -17.98 17.36
N THR A 356 19.19 -17.44 16.16
CA THR A 356 19.54 -18.07 14.87
C THR A 356 20.86 -17.54 14.32
N ASP A 357 21.60 -18.35 13.54
CA ASP A 357 22.76 -17.88 12.75
C ASP A 357 22.26 -16.99 11.60
N ILE A 358 22.89 -15.83 11.40
CA ILE A 358 22.54 -14.97 10.26
C ILE A 358 22.83 -15.63 8.92
N LYS A 359 23.78 -16.58 8.83
CA LYS A 359 24.13 -17.30 7.59
C LYS A 359 23.03 -18.24 7.07
N ASP A 360 22.00 -18.48 7.88
CA ASP A 360 20.79 -19.22 7.52
C ASP A 360 19.61 -18.29 7.13
N VAL A 361 19.82 -16.96 7.18
CA VAL A 361 18.86 -15.97 6.63
C VAL A 361 19.05 -15.83 5.12
N VAL A 362 18.00 -16.20 4.40
CA VAL A 362 17.85 -16.11 2.95
C VAL A 362 16.64 -15.21 2.64
N GLY A 363 16.62 -14.54 1.50
CA GLY A 363 15.48 -13.73 1.03
C GLY A 363 14.36 -14.59 0.45
N SER A 364 13.18 -13.99 0.27
CA SER A 364 12.04 -14.65 -0.39
C SER A 364 12.35 -15.05 -1.85
N ASP A 365 13.24 -14.29 -2.51
CA ASP A 365 13.80 -14.52 -3.83
C ASP A 365 14.90 -15.59 -3.89
N GLY A 366 15.39 -16.06 -2.73
CA GLY A 366 16.49 -17.00 -2.60
C GLY A 366 17.88 -16.38 -2.46
N GLN A 367 18.02 -15.05 -2.31
CA GLN A 367 19.32 -14.41 -2.06
C GLN A 367 19.87 -14.84 -0.68
N GLU A 368 21.14 -15.26 -0.60
CA GLU A 368 21.80 -15.60 0.68
C GLU A 368 22.22 -14.36 1.49
N LEU A 369 21.32 -13.37 1.61
CA LEU A 369 21.57 -12.02 2.15
C LEU A 369 22.24 -12.02 3.52
N GLY A 370 21.92 -12.99 4.37
CA GLY A 370 22.53 -13.11 5.70
C GLY A 370 24.01 -13.50 5.66
N ARG A 371 24.43 -14.23 4.64
CA ARG A 371 25.86 -14.52 4.37
C ARG A 371 26.58 -13.34 3.73
N GLU A 372 25.87 -12.47 3.01
CA GLU A 372 26.41 -11.19 2.53
C GLU A 372 26.65 -10.24 3.71
N ILE A 373 25.68 -10.10 4.62
CA ILE A 373 25.82 -9.31 5.85
C ILE A 373 26.92 -9.87 6.77
N ALA A 374 27.06 -11.19 6.88
CA ALA A 374 28.12 -11.83 7.68
C ALA A 374 29.55 -11.47 7.24
N GLN A 375 29.73 -11.00 5.99
CA GLN A 375 31.03 -10.56 5.46
C GLN A 375 31.44 -9.14 5.89
N ALA A 376 30.63 -8.46 6.73
CA ALA A 376 30.96 -7.14 7.27
C ALA A 376 32.34 -7.10 7.96
N THR A 377 33.07 -6.01 7.71
CA THR A 377 34.39 -5.68 8.30
C THR A 377 34.30 -4.38 9.12
N GLU A 378 35.42 -3.94 9.70
CA GLU A 378 35.53 -2.64 10.40
C GLU A 378 35.26 -1.45 9.47
N GLU A 379 35.58 -1.56 8.17
CA GLU A 379 35.26 -0.55 7.15
C GLU A 379 33.78 -0.54 6.74
N GLY A 380 33.08 -1.66 6.96
CA GLY A 380 31.66 -1.85 6.68
C GLY A 380 31.30 -2.26 5.24
N ILE A 381 30.09 -2.81 5.10
CA ILE A 381 29.51 -3.28 3.84
C ILE A 381 28.09 -2.73 3.64
N TRP A 382 27.72 -2.47 2.39
CA TRP A 382 26.33 -2.27 1.97
C TRP A 382 25.81 -3.56 1.34
N VAL A 383 24.64 -4.02 1.76
CA VAL A 383 23.92 -5.17 1.19
C VAL A 383 22.51 -4.73 0.82
N GLU A 384 22.08 -4.99 -0.41
CA GLU A 384 20.72 -4.76 -0.88
C GLU A 384 19.99 -6.10 -1.02
N TYR A 385 18.75 -6.17 -0.52
CA TYR A 385 17.94 -7.39 -0.48
C TYR A 385 16.45 -7.08 -0.31
N LEU A 386 15.56 -7.99 -0.73
CA LEU A 386 14.14 -7.92 -0.41
C LEU A 386 13.90 -8.24 1.07
N TRP A 387 13.10 -7.43 1.77
CA TRP A 387 12.77 -7.68 3.17
C TRP A 387 11.41 -7.12 3.59
N PRO A 388 10.68 -7.77 4.52
CA PRO A 388 9.48 -7.19 5.12
C PRO A 388 9.77 -5.83 5.79
N ASN A 389 9.08 -4.80 5.33
CA ASN A 389 9.22 -3.43 5.78
C ASN A 389 8.26 -3.18 6.97
N PRO A 390 8.77 -2.82 8.17
CA PRO A 390 7.92 -2.60 9.35
C PRO A 390 6.91 -1.47 9.19
N VAL A 391 7.11 -0.60 8.19
CA VAL A 391 6.34 0.63 8.00
C VAL A 391 5.25 0.47 6.92
N THR A 392 5.43 -0.40 5.93
CA THR A 392 4.38 -0.71 4.92
C THR A 392 3.65 -2.03 5.20
N GLY A 393 4.28 -2.94 5.96
CA GLY A 393 3.82 -4.33 6.09
C GLY A 393 4.06 -5.20 4.84
N LEU A 394 4.62 -4.61 3.78
CA LEU A 394 4.94 -5.27 2.51
C LEU A 394 6.42 -5.70 2.49
N GLU A 395 6.78 -6.53 1.52
CA GLU A 395 8.17 -6.78 1.20
C GLU A 395 8.66 -5.75 0.17
N ASP A 396 9.69 -4.99 0.54
CA ASP A 396 10.27 -3.89 -0.24
C ASP A 396 11.78 -4.13 -0.42
N SER A 397 12.42 -3.56 -1.45
CA SER A 397 13.89 -3.55 -1.52
C SER A 397 14.46 -2.70 -0.37
N LYS A 398 15.46 -3.27 0.33
CA LYS A 398 16.10 -2.73 1.51
C LYS A 398 17.62 -2.68 1.33
N VAL A 399 18.20 -1.51 1.48
CA VAL A 399 19.65 -1.26 1.47
C VAL A 399 20.15 -1.11 2.91
N THR A 400 21.00 -2.04 3.34
CA THR A 400 21.46 -2.17 4.73
C THR A 400 22.96 -1.90 4.85
N TRP A 401 23.34 -1.04 5.80
CA TRP A 401 24.72 -0.86 6.24
C TRP A 401 25.01 -1.80 7.40
N ALA A 402 26.10 -2.57 7.30
CA ALA A 402 26.57 -3.45 8.36
C ALA A 402 28.07 -3.22 8.60
N ILE A 403 28.47 -3.08 9.87
CA ILE A 403 29.89 -2.97 10.29
C ILE A 403 30.19 -4.03 11.32
N ARG A 404 31.42 -4.57 11.31
CA ARG A 404 31.89 -5.49 12.35
C ARG A 404 32.79 -4.74 13.33
N HIS A 405 32.44 -4.74 14.61
CA HIS A 405 33.09 -3.98 15.69
C HIS A 405 33.17 -4.85 16.94
N ASP A 406 34.36 -4.93 17.57
CA ASP A 406 34.73 -5.95 18.57
C ASP A 406 34.23 -7.39 18.26
N GLY A 407 34.28 -7.76 16.97
CA GLY A 407 33.82 -9.05 16.44
C GLY A 407 32.31 -9.19 16.19
N LEU A 408 31.48 -8.38 16.85
CA LEU A 408 30.02 -8.30 16.67
C LEU A 408 29.67 -7.59 15.36
N ILE A 409 28.49 -7.84 14.77
CA ILE A 409 27.99 -7.08 13.60
C ILE A 409 26.86 -6.14 14.03
N PHE A 410 27.04 -4.85 13.77
CA PHE A 410 26.08 -3.78 14.01
C PHE A 410 25.47 -3.36 12.66
N ALA A 411 24.14 -3.44 12.51
CA ALA A 411 23.50 -3.16 11.23
C ALA A 411 22.15 -2.41 11.33
N SER A 412 21.85 -1.63 10.29
CA SER A 412 20.56 -0.95 10.06
C SER A 412 20.45 -0.63 8.56
N GLY A 413 19.23 -0.46 8.05
CA GLY A 413 19.00 -0.13 6.64
C GLY A 413 17.84 0.82 6.40
N TYR A 414 17.65 1.16 5.13
CA TYR A 414 16.51 1.92 4.61
C TYR A 414 15.89 1.17 3.43
N TYR A 415 14.61 1.40 3.18
CA TYR A 415 13.85 0.81 2.08
C TYR A 415 13.75 1.80 0.93
N THR A 416 14.02 1.35 -0.30
CA THR A 416 13.99 2.23 -1.48
C THR A 416 12.57 2.45 -2.00
N GLY A 417 11.66 1.50 -1.78
CA GLY A 417 10.34 1.45 -2.42
C GLY A 417 10.40 1.12 -3.92
N GLU A 418 11.60 0.91 -4.47
CA GLU A 418 11.83 0.50 -5.85
C GLU A 418 11.87 -1.04 -5.92
N ALA A 419 10.70 -1.65 -5.71
CA ALA A 419 10.48 -3.02 -6.13
C ALA A 419 10.11 -3.03 -7.62
N ASP A 420 11.06 -3.44 -8.48
CA ASP A 420 10.74 -3.87 -9.86
C ASP A 420 9.90 -5.18 -9.87
N ALA A 421 9.80 -5.85 -8.71
CA ALA A 421 8.90 -6.96 -8.48
C ALA A 421 7.43 -6.52 -8.42
N ALA A 422 6.54 -7.29 -9.02
CA ALA A 422 5.10 -7.18 -8.78
C ALA A 422 4.80 -7.40 -7.28
N PRO A 423 3.72 -6.78 -6.72
CA PRO A 423 3.34 -7.03 -5.33
C PRO A 423 3.16 -8.53 -5.09
N PRO A 424 3.60 -9.04 -3.93
CA PRO A 424 3.74 -10.47 -3.72
C PRO A 424 2.38 -11.18 -3.79
N PRO A 425 2.29 -12.41 -4.35
CA PRO A 425 1.01 -13.06 -4.65
C PRO A 425 0.04 -13.23 -3.46
N TRP A 426 0.57 -13.26 -2.23
CA TRP A 426 -0.23 -13.34 -1.01
C TRP A 426 -0.98 -12.06 -0.63
N ARG A 427 -0.59 -10.89 -1.18
CA ARG A 427 -1.16 -9.59 -0.75
C ARG A 427 -2.63 -9.45 -1.12
N ASP A 428 -3.01 -9.89 -2.33
CA ASP A 428 -4.34 -9.69 -2.92
C ASP A 428 -5.12 -11.01 -3.06
N ALA A 429 -4.66 -12.10 -2.42
CA ALA A 429 -5.25 -13.43 -2.52
C ALA A 429 -6.35 -13.68 -1.47
N ASP A 430 -7.30 -14.58 -1.79
CA ASP A 430 -8.19 -15.12 -0.75
C ASP A 430 -7.37 -15.84 0.33
N PRO A 431 -7.51 -15.50 1.63
CA PRO A 431 -6.65 -16.06 2.66
C PRO A 431 -6.78 -17.57 2.85
N ARG A 432 -7.95 -18.17 2.56
CA ARG A 432 -8.15 -19.63 2.66
C ARG A 432 -7.53 -20.35 1.46
N GLU A 433 -7.73 -19.83 0.24
CA GLU A 433 -7.09 -20.39 -0.96
C GLU A 433 -5.56 -20.29 -0.86
N TYR A 434 -5.03 -19.14 -0.39
CA TYR A 434 -3.59 -18.96 -0.24
C TYR A 434 -2.98 -19.86 0.84
N THR A 435 -3.66 -20.07 1.98
CA THR A 435 -3.21 -21.04 2.97
C THR A 435 -3.11 -22.45 2.38
N VAL A 436 -4.05 -22.87 1.53
CA VAL A 436 -4.04 -24.20 0.91
C VAL A 436 -2.91 -24.31 -0.12
N ASP A 437 -2.70 -23.30 -0.96
CA ASP A 437 -1.56 -23.22 -1.89
C ASP A 437 -0.21 -23.31 -1.15
N TYR A 438 -0.02 -22.47 -0.12
CA TYR A 438 1.20 -22.45 0.69
C TYR A 438 1.52 -23.83 1.30
N VAL A 439 0.51 -24.52 1.85
CA VAL A 439 0.67 -25.87 2.41
C VAL A 439 0.96 -26.90 1.32
N ASN A 440 0.32 -26.80 0.14
CA ASN A 440 0.59 -27.70 -0.97
C ASN A 440 2.01 -27.52 -1.52
N ARG A 441 2.51 -26.28 -1.66
CA ARG A 441 3.91 -26.02 -2.04
C ARG A 441 4.91 -26.63 -1.05
N ALA A 442 4.60 -26.65 0.24
CA ALA A 442 5.39 -27.34 1.23
C ALA A 442 5.36 -28.88 1.06
N VAL A 443 4.19 -29.46 0.79
CA VAL A 443 4.04 -30.90 0.48
C VAL A 443 4.82 -31.27 -0.78
N GLU A 444 4.66 -30.54 -1.88
CA GLU A 444 5.39 -30.79 -3.13
C GLU A 444 6.91 -30.70 -2.94
N ARG A 445 7.38 -29.73 -2.13
CA ARG A 445 8.80 -29.58 -1.81
C ARG A 445 9.32 -30.72 -0.93
N TYR A 446 8.50 -31.27 -0.04
CA TYR A 446 8.81 -32.50 0.69
C TYR A 446 8.88 -33.72 -0.24
N GLU A 447 7.88 -33.92 -1.09
CA GLU A 447 7.82 -35.08 -2.01
C GLU A 447 8.96 -35.06 -3.05
N ARG A 448 9.43 -33.87 -3.42
CA ARG A 448 10.55 -33.66 -4.35
C ARG A 448 11.94 -33.75 -3.70
N ASP A 449 12.14 -33.05 -2.58
CA ASP A 449 13.49 -32.80 -2.01
C ASP A 449 13.72 -33.50 -0.64
N GLY A 450 12.66 -34.00 0.01
CA GLY A 450 12.71 -34.71 1.29
C GLY A 450 12.72 -33.81 2.55
N LEU A 451 12.57 -34.44 3.72
CA LEU A 451 12.40 -33.79 5.02
C LEU A 451 13.54 -32.81 5.38
N GLU A 452 14.81 -33.15 5.11
CA GLU A 452 15.93 -32.27 5.49
C GLU A 452 15.98 -31.00 4.61
N ALA A 453 15.67 -31.10 3.32
CA ALA A 453 15.53 -29.94 2.45
C ALA A 453 14.31 -29.09 2.83
N LEU A 454 13.20 -29.73 3.23
CA LEU A 454 12.01 -29.06 3.77
C LEU A 454 12.38 -28.22 5.01
N LYS A 455 13.01 -28.86 6.01
CA LYS A 455 13.45 -28.23 7.27
C LYS A 455 14.41 -27.07 7.04
N ALA A 456 15.38 -27.21 6.14
CA ALA A 456 16.40 -26.19 5.89
C ALA A 456 15.83 -24.86 5.38
N TYR A 457 14.69 -24.88 4.68
CA TYR A 457 14.02 -23.67 4.18
C TYR A 457 12.91 -23.20 5.13
N TYR A 458 12.01 -24.10 5.54
CA TYR A 458 10.83 -23.70 6.34
C TYR A 458 11.12 -23.46 7.83
N ASN A 459 12.33 -23.73 8.33
CA ASN A 459 12.80 -23.18 9.62
C ASN A 459 13.64 -21.90 9.46
N SER A 460 13.93 -21.45 8.23
CA SER A 460 14.49 -20.13 7.98
C SER A 460 13.39 -19.08 7.88
N VAL A 461 13.74 -17.81 8.04
CA VAL A 461 12.79 -16.70 7.84
C VAL A 461 12.41 -16.46 6.36
N ALA A 462 13.17 -17.03 5.41
CA ALA A 462 12.91 -16.94 3.97
C ALA A 462 11.58 -17.56 3.53
N ALA A 463 10.94 -18.34 4.42
CA ALA A 463 9.69 -19.03 4.17
C ALA A 463 8.46 -18.32 4.77
N PHE A 464 8.63 -17.16 5.44
CA PHE A 464 7.48 -16.32 5.79
C PHE A 464 6.99 -15.58 4.54
N GLU A 465 5.74 -15.82 4.18
CA GLU A 465 5.05 -15.09 3.12
C GLU A 465 4.02 -14.21 3.80
N GLY A 466 4.39 -12.96 4.12
CA GLY A 466 3.57 -12.06 4.92
C GLY A 466 3.24 -12.64 6.31
N GLN A 467 1.99 -13.08 6.49
CA GLN A 467 1.51 -13.74 7.73
C GLN A 467 1.60 -15.28 7.70
N TRP A 468 1.84 -15.88 6.53
CA TRP A 468 1.87 -17.34 6.33
C TRP A 468 3.24 -17.92 6.67
N TYR A 469 3.24 -19.01 7.44
CA TYR A 469 4.43 -19.80 7.76
C TYR A 469 4.07 -21.26 8.01
N LEU A 470 4.92 -22.17 7.55
CA LEU A 470 4.72 -23.61 7.73
C LEU A 470 4.98 -24.00 9.19
N PHE A 471 4.17 -24.93 9.71
CA PHE A 471 4.54 -25.79 10.81
C PHE A 471 4.23 -27.24 10.43
N ALA A 472 5.16 -28.16 10.73
CA ALA A 472 5.07 -29.54 10.24
C ALA A 472 5.75 -30.57 11.17
N THR A 473 5.25 -31.81 11.11
CA THR A 473 5.66 -32.93 11.97
C THR A 473 6.19 -34.12 11.18
N ASP A 474 6.88 -35.05 11.84
CA ASP A 474 7.07 -36.41 11.31
C ASP A 474 5.80 -37.28 11.48
N ALA A 475 5.88 -38.54 11.04
CA ALA A 475 4.75 -39.48 11.06
C ALA A 475 4.30 -39.94 12.47
N ASN A 476 5.08 -39.66 13.52
CA ASN A 476 4.73 -39.84 14.93
C ASN A 476 4.14 -38.54 15.54
N ASP A 477 3.94 -37.52 14.71
CA ASP A 477 3.52 -36.17 15.03
C ASP A 477 4.51 -35.35 15.88
N ILE A 478 5.80 -35.69 15.86
CA ILE A 478 6.87 -34.85 16.45
C ILE A 478 7.15 -33.66 15.52
N TYR A 479 7.17 -32.43 16.03
CA TYR A 479 7.53 -31.25 15.23
C TYR A 479 8.96 -31.33 14.69
N HIS A 480 9.11 -31.06 13.38
CA HIS A 480 10.41 -30.77 12.75
C HIS A 480 10.51 -29.34 12.23
N ILE A 481 9.37 -28.66 12.08
CA ILE A 481 9.29 -27.31 11.50
C ILE A 481 8.33 -26.45 12.32
N HIS A 482 8.82 -25.31 12.83
CA HIS A 482 7.99 -24.22 13.37
C HIS A 482 8.83 -22.92 13.50
N PRO A 483 9.07 -22.16 12.42
CA PRO A 483 10.05 -21.07 12.38
C PRO A 483 9.74 -19.95 13.38
N LEU A 484 8.46 -19.65 13.62
CA LEU A 484 8.05 -18.61 14.58
C LEU A 484 8.34 -18.97 16.04
N LEU A 485 8.45 -20.27 16.39
CA LEU A 485 8.62 -20.76 17.76
C LEU A 485 9.51 -22.02 17.77
N PRO A 486 10.82 -21.90 17.43
CA PRO A 486 11.70 -23.07 17.23
C PRO A 486 11.79 -24.01 18.44
N ARG A 487 11.48 -23.51 19.64
CA ARG A 487 11.35 -24.30 20.89
C ARG A 487 10.33 -25.44 20.86
N LEU A 488 9.43 -25.49 19.87
CA LEU A 488 8.48 -26.59 19.66
C LEU A 488 9.10 -27.76 18.88
N ILE A 489 10.21 -27.55 18.16
CA ILE A 489 10.88 -28.60 17.39
C ILE A 489 11.36 -29.70 18.34
N GLY A 490 10.95 -30.95 18.05
CA GLY A 490 11.22 -32.11 18.89
C GLY A 490 10.14 -32.46 19.94
N THR A 491 9.05 -31.69 20.07
CA THR A 491 7.89 -32.08 20.89
C THR A 491 6.82 -32.80 20.07
N ASP A 492 6.04 -33.70 20.67
CA ASP A 492 4.79 -34.20 20.06
C ASP A 492 3.80 -33.04 19.95
N ILE A 493 3.20 -32.84 18.78
CA ILE A 493 2.18 -31.79 18.58
C ILE A 493 1.01 -31.94 19.55
N LYS A 494 0.64 -33.17 19.95
CA LYS A 494 -0.50 -33.48 20.83
C LYS A 494 -0.37 -32.89 22.24
N ASP A 495 0.85 -32.51 22.65
CA ASP A 495 1.13 -31.86 23.93
C ASP A 495 1.00 -30.32 23.85
N VAL A 496 0.79 -29.75 22.66
CA VAL A 496 0.55 -28.30 22.49
C VAL A 496 -0.86 -27.92 22.94
N VAL A 497 -0.90 -26.96 23.87
CA VAL A 497 -2.12 -26.32 24.39
C VAL A 497 -2.10 -24.85 24.00
N GLY A 498 -3.25 -24.31 23.59
CA GLY A 498 -3.44 -22.90 23.25
C GLY A 498 -3.34 -21.98 24.48
N ALA A 499 -3.18 -20.67 24.25
CA ALA A 499 -3.07 -19.67 25.32
C ALA A 499 -4.33 -19.56 26.20
N ASP A 500 -5.47 -20.00 25.67
CA ASP A 500 -6.80 -20.12 26.28
C ASP A 500 -7.04 -21.46 27.01
N GLY A 501 -6.09 -22.40 26.93
CA GLY A 501 -6.24 -23.77 27.44
C GLY A 501 -6.84 -24.76 26.43
N TYR A 502 -7.06 -24.38 25.17
CA TYR A 502 -7.57 -25.27 24.12
C TYR A 502 -6.58 -26.40 23.82
N GLU A 503 -7.05 -27.64 23.64
CA GLU A 503 -6.20 -28.80 23.31
C GLU A 503 -5.79 -28.83 21.81
N LEU A 504 -5.35 -27.67 21.30
CA LEU A 504 -5.01 -27.35 19.92
C LEU A 504 -4.22 -28.46 19.21
N GLY A 505 -3.18 -28.96 19.86
CA GLY A 505 -2.32 -30.02 19.34
C GLY A 505 -3.07 -31.29 18.96
N LYS A 506 -4.08 -31.66 19.75
CA LYS A 506 -4.94 -32.83 19.53
C LYS A 506 -6.04 -32.57 18.50
N GLU A 507 -6.36 -31.31 18.20
CA GLU A 507 -7.22 -30.96 17.07
C GLU A 507 -6.45 -31.06 15.75
N ILE A 508 -5.26 -30.46 15.68
CA ILE A 508 -4.39 -30.52 14.49
C ILE A 508 -4.03 -31.98 14.15
N ALA A 509 -3.76 -32.81 15.17
CA ALA A 509 -3.48 -34.24 15.00
C ALA A 509 -4.63 -35.08 14.40
N LYS A 510 -5.83 -34.51 14.18
CA LYS A 510 -6.94 -35.16 13.46
C LYS A 510 -6.90 -34.97 11.94
N ALA A 511 -5.96 -34.16 11.42
CA ALA A 511 -5.82 -33.90 9.99
C ALA A 511 -5.75 -35.20 9.17
N THR A 512 -6.52 -35.26 8.08
CA THR A 512 -6.52 -36.38 7.13
C THR A 512 -5.85 -35.99 5.82
N GLU A 513 -5.82 -36.91 4.85
CA GLU A 513 -5.43 -36.62 3.46
C GLU A 513 -6.41 -35.69 2.72
N GLU A 514 -7.61 -35.45 3.28
CA GLU A 514 -8.62 -34.52 2.75
C GLU A 514 -8.42 -33.09 3.30
N GLY A 515 -7.58 -32.95 4.32
CA GLY A 515 -7.35 -31.70 5.04
C GLY A 515 -8.35 -31.44 6.17
N HIS A 516 -7.95 -30.59 7.12
CA HIS A 516 -8.72 -30.15 8.28
C HIS A 516 -8.52 -28.66 8.49
N TRP A 517 -9.56 -27.96 8.93
CA TRP A 517 -9.51 -26.52 9.25
C TRP A 517 -9.70 -26.34 10.76
N ILE A 518 -8.79 -25.58 11.38
CA ILE A 518 -8.75 -25.35 12.83
C ILE A 518 -8.68 -23.85 13.09
N GLU A 519 -9.50 -23.38 14.03
CA GLU A 519 -9.55 -21.98 14.45
C GLU A 519 -9.15 -21.88 15.93
N TYR A 520 -8.20 -21.01 16.26
CA TYR A 520 -7.55 -20.96 17.59
C TYR A 520 -6.83 -19.63 17.85
N ILE A 521 -6.39 -19.40 19.08
CA ILE A 521 -5.58 -18.23 19.46
C ILE A 521 -4.08 -18.57 19.38
N TRP A 522 -3.28 -17.76 18.68
CA TRP A 522 -1.84 -17.98 18.50
C TRP A 522 -1.05 -16.67 18.33
N PRO A 523 0.26 -16.62 18.65
CA PRO A 523 1.13 -15.49 18.33
C PRO A 523 1.19 -15.16 16.83
N HIS A 524 0.84 -13.94 16.44
CA HIS A 524 0.99 -13.41 15.09
C HIS A 524 2.48 -13.18 14.74
N PRO A 525 2.97 -13.53 13.53
CA PRO A 525 4.41 -13.58 13.26
C PRO A 525 5.13 -12.24 13.38
N SER A 526 4.49 -11.14 12.95
CA SER A 526 5.07 -9.79 12.92
C SER A 526 4.89 -8.99 14.21
N THR A 527 4.13 -9.48 15.20
CA THR A 527 3.84 -8.76 16.46
C THR A 527 4.07 -9.61 17.72
N LEU A 528 4.17 -10.93 17.56
CA LEU A 528 4.24 -11.95 18.61
C LEU A 528 3.06 -11.95 19.60
N LYS A 529 2.02 -11.14 19.37
CA LYS A 529 0.81 -11.08 20.20
C LYS A 529 -0.17 -12.19 19.81
N ASN A 530 -0.86 -12.72 20.81
CA ASN A 530 -1.93 -13.68 20.62
C ASN A 530 -3.11 -13.04 19.86
N ALA A 531 -3.49 -13.64 18.73
CA ALA A 531 -4.61 -13.24 17.91
C ALA A 531 -5.38 -14.47 17.41
N PRO A 532 -6.65 -14.33 16.97
CA PRO A 532 -7.36 -15.38 16.25
C PRO A 532 -6.59 -15.80 14.99
N LYS A 533 -6.49 -17.11 14.77
CA LYS A 533 -5.83 -17.73 13.62
C LYS A 533 -6.69 -18.85 13.06
N VAL A 534 -6.81 -18.89 11.74
CA VAL A 534 -7.46 -19.95 10.96
C VAL A 534 -6.36 -20.70 10.21
N SER A 535 -6.17 -21.99 10.49
CA SER A 535 -5.15 -22.81 9.83
C SER A 535 -5.74 -24.02 9.11
N TYR A 536 -5.15 -24.35 7.98
CA TYR A 536 -5.36 -25.62 7.26
C TYR A 536 -4.25 -26.58 7.64
N ALA A 537 -4.60 -27.83 7.93
CA ALA A 537 -3.67 -28.91 8.20
C ALA A 537 -4.02 -30.14 7.34
N VAL A 538 -3.04 -30.72 6.66
CA VAL A 538 -3.20 -31.93 5.83
C VAL A 538 -2.15 -32.97 6.20
N ARG A 539 -2.53 -34.26 6.16
CA ARG A 539 -1.60 -35.37 6.42
C ARG A 539 -1.11 -35.99 5.10
N ARG A 540 0.21 -36.12 4.90
CA ARG A 540 0.87 -36.68 3.70
C ARG A 540 2.08 -37.51 4.14
N ASP A 541 2.24 -38.73 3.60
CA ASP A 541 3.18 -39.76 4.09
C ASP A 541 3.19 -39.92 5.64
N GLY A 542 2.03 -39.74 6.26
CA GLY A 542 1.87 -39.72 7.71
C GLY A 542 2.35 -38.43 8.41
N MET A 543 3.14 -37.57 7.78
CA MET A 543 3.50 -36.25 8.31
C MET A 543 2.30 -35.30 8.28
N ILE A 544 2.22 -34.37 9.24
CA ILE A 544 1.27 -33.25 9.20
C ILE A 544 1.98 -32.02 8.61
N PHE A 545 1.34 -31.35 7.66
CA PHE A 545 1.74 -30.06 7.09
C PHE A 545 0.64 -29.05 7.35
N ALA A 546 0.97 -27.88 7.90
CA ALA A 546 -0.02 -26.86 8.21
C ALA A 546 0.52 -25.43 8.13
N SER A 547 -0.37 -24.50 7.75
CA SER A 547 -0.14 -23.06 7.75
C SER A 547 -1.49 -22.37 7.99
N GLY A 548 -1.51 -21.06 8.18
CA GLY A 548 -2.75 -20.34 8.42
C GLY A 548 -2.59 -18.84 8.45
N TYR A 549 -3.72 -18.16 8.27
CA TYR A 549 -3.87 -16.71 8.31
C TYR A 549 -4.57 -16.28 9.59
N TYR A 550 -4.48 -15.00 9.92
CA TYR A 550 -5.12 -14.36 11.05
C TYR A 550 -6.29 -13.54 10.50
N PRO A 551 -7.55 -14.01 10.65
CA PRO A 551 -8.70 -13.30 10.07
C PRO A 551 -8.87 -11.92 10.71
N GLU A 552 -9.17 -10.93 9.87
CA GLU A 552 -9.93 -9.78 10.34
C GLU A 552 -11.36 -10.24 10.70
N PRO A 553 -11.99 -9.70 11.75
CA PRO A 553 -13.35 -10.08 12.14
C PRO A 553 -14.36 -9.73 11.05
N GLU A 554 -15.38 -10.57 10.85
CA GLU A 554 -16.38 -10.43 9.78
C GLU A 554 -17.13 -9.08 9.77
N ASP A 555 -17.22 -8.43 10.94
CA ASP A 555 -17.70 -7.06 11.09
C ASP A 555 -16.74 -6.28 12.02
N PRO A 556 -15.72 -5.58 11.45
CA PRO A 556 -14.79 -4.73 12.19
C PRO A 556 -15.50 -3.56 12.90
N ALA A 557 -16.64 -3.12 12.38
CA ALA A 557 -17.41 -2.02 12.93
C ALA A 557 -18.15 -2.43 14.22
N ALA A 558 -18.78 -3.61 14.22
CA ALA A 558 -19.35 -4.22 15.43
C ALA A 558 -18.27 -4.60 16.44
N TYR A 559 -17.13 -5.17 16.01
CA TYR A 559 -16.03 -5.52 16.90
C TYR A 559 -15.45 -4.30 17.62
N THR A 560 -15.32 -3.16 16.93
CA THR A 560 -14.90 -1.90 17.55
C THR A 560 -15.86 -1.44 18.66
N ARG A 561 -17.16 -1.62 18.47
CA ARG A 561 -18.19 -1.26 19.47
C ARG A 561 -18.12 -2.17 20.69
N ASP A 562 -17.97 -3.48 20.50
CA ASP A 562 -17.76 -4.47 21.56
C ASP A 562 -16.46 -4.17 22.35
N TYR A 563 -15.35 -3.89 21.66
CA TYR A 563 -14.08 -3.51 22.29
C TYR A 563 -14.20 -2.23 23.15
N VAL A 564 -14.90 -1.21 22.65
CA VAL A 564 -15.15 0.03 23.42
C VAL A 564 -16.10 -0.23 24.60
N GLN A 565 -17.10 -1.12 24.46
CA GLN A 565 -17.97 -1.49 25.57
C GLN A 565 -17.22 -2.26 26.66
N LYS A 566 -16.37 -3.25 26.32
CA LYS A 566 -15.49 -3.94 27.26
C LYS A 566 -14.64 -2.96 28.09
N ALA A 567 -14.12 -1.90 27.46
CA ALA A 567 -13.33 -0.87 28.15
C ALA A 567 -14.17 0.01 29.11
N ILE A 568 -15.44 0.24 28.77
CA ILE A 568 -16.41 0.93 29.64
C ILE A 568 -16.81 0.03 30.81
N ASP A 569 -17.09 -1.25 30.58
CA ASP A 569 -17.41 -2.24 31.61
C ASP A 569 -16.24 -2.40 32.59
N TYR A 570 -15.00 -2.50 32.07
CA TYR A 570 -13.79 -2.53 32.89
C TYR A 570 -13.63 -1.26 33.74
N TYR A 571 -13.98 -0.09 33.20
CA TYR A 571 -13.95 1.17 33.92
C TYR A 571 -15.01 1.23 35.04
N ASP A 572 -16.24 0.78 34.78
CA ASP A 572 -17.30 0.76 35.79
C ASP A 572 -17.01 -0.25 36.93
N GLU A 573 -16.28 -1.33 36.65
CA GLU A 573 -15.82 -2.29 37.66
C GLU A 573 -14.56 -1.84 38.44
N ASN A 574 -13.57 -1.23 37.78
CA ASN A 574 -12.22 -1.04 38.34
C ASN A 574 -11.79 0.42 38.54
N GLY A 575 -12.49 1.38 37.90
CA GLY A 575 -12.22 2.82 37.99
C GLY A 575 -11.05 3.33 37.14
N LEU A 576 -10.99 4.66 36.99
CA LEU A 576 -10.11 5.34 36.04
C LEU A 576 -8.63 4.95 36.13
N ASP A 577 -8.04 4.95 37.33
CA ASP A 577 -6.61 4.67 37.51
C ASP A 577 -6.25 3.25 37.04
N ALA A 578 -7.13 2.27 37.27
CA ALA A 578 -6.96 0.90 36.81
C ALA A 578 -7.14 0.81 35.28
N THR A 579 -8.15 1.47 34.71
CA THR A 579 -8.37 1.53 33.26
C THR A 579 -7.17 2.15 32.54
N VAL A 580 -6.63 3.26 33.07
CA VAL A 580 -5.46 3.96 32.51
C VAL A 580 -4.19 3.09 32.63
N ALA A 581 -4.03 2.33 33.71
CA ALA A 581 -2.91 1.40 33.85
C ALA A 581 -3.01 0.18 32.92
N HIS A 582 -4.21 -0.42 32.80
CA HIS A 582 -4.43 -1.59 31.95
C HIS A 582 -4.35 -1.25 30.46
N TYR A 583 -5.05 -0.21 30.00
CA TYR A 583 -5.12 0.09 28.58
C TYR A 583 -3.94 0.92 28.03
N ASN A 584 -3.03 1.39 28.90
CA ASN A 584 -1.67 1.78 28.46
C ASN A 584 -0.68 0.59 28.47
N SER A 585 -1.11 -0.64 28.78
CA SER A 585 -0.29 -1.85 28.63
C SER A 585 -0.53 -2.52 27.28
N GLU A 586 0.52 -3.17 26.77
CA GLU A 586 0.49 -3.92 25.52
C GLU A 586 -0.37 -5.19 25.57
N ASP A 587 -0.73 -5.66 26.77
CA ASP A 587 -1.59 -6.84 27.01
C ASP A 587 -3.08 -6.56 26.75
N SER A 588 -3.47 -5.28 26.63
CA SER A 588 -4.86 -4.86 26.38
C SER A 588 -5.29 -4.88 24.90
N PHE A 589 -4.39 -5.30 24.01
CA PHE A 589 -4.59 -5.20 22.56
C PHE A 589 -5.29 -6.46 22.03
N GLU A 590 -6.47 -6.30 21.44
CA GLU A 590 -7.15 -7.36 20.69
C GLU A 590 -6.84 -7.18 19.20
N GLY A 591 -5.76 -7.78 18.69
CA GLY A 591 -5.34 -7.62 17.29
C GLY A 591 -4.97 -6.17 16.93
N GLN A 592 -5.74 -5.53 16.06
CA GLN A 592 -5.61 -4.10 15.71
C GLN A 592 -6.39 -3.15 16.65
N TRP A 593 -7.20 -3.68 17.58
CA TRP A 593 -7.97 -2.90 18.52
C TRP A 593 -7.17 -2.57 19.79
N TYR A 594 -7.09 -1.27 20.06
CA TYR A 594 -6.48 -0.67 21.25
C TYR A 594 -7.31 0.54 21.67
N LEU A 595 -7.46 0.75 22.97
CA LEU A 595 -8.26 1.85 23.50
C LEU A 595 -7.55 3.19 23.33
N GLY A 596 -8.29 4.19 22.88
CA GLY A 596 -8.05 5.59 23.20
C GLY A 596 -9.05 6.04 24.27
N LEU A 597 -8.54 6.75 25.28
CA LEU A 597 -9.36 7.36 26.34
C LEU A 597 -8.96 8.83 26.47
N ALA A 598 -9.93 9.73 26.56
CA ALA A 598 -9.69 11.14 26.85
C ALA A 598 -10.63 11.69 27.93
N ASP A 599 -10.18 12.70 28.67
CA ASP A 599 -10.96 13.34 29.75
C ASP A 599 -12.07 14.28 29.24
N SER A 600 -12.80 14.91 30.17
CA SER A 600 -13.89 15.83 29.84
C SER A 600 -13.46 17.07 29.05
N ASP A 601 -12.19 17.47 29.16
CA ASP A 601 -11.56 18.56 28.41
C ASP A 601 -10.89 18.05 27.12
N SER A 602 -11.23 16.82 26.70
CA SER A 602 -10.70 16.11 25.54
C SER A 602 -9.20 15.84 25.58
N ARG A 603 -8.58 15.74 26.77
CA ARG A 603 -7.15 15.41 26.92
C ARG A 603 -6.93 13.92 26.95
N ILE A 604 -6.05 13.42 26.10
CA ILE A 604 -5.76 11.98 25.97
C ILE A 604 -5.13 11.45 27.28
N LEU A 605 -5.75 10.45 27.88
CA LEU A 605 -5.31 9.72 29.08
C LEU A 605 -4.68 8.36 28.73
N VAL A 606 -5.16 7.74 27.66
CA VAL A 606 -4.67 6.44 27.17
C VAL A 606 -4.31 6.53 25.70
N SER A 607 -3.08 6.12 25.37
CA SER A 607 -2.62 5.95 23.98
C SER A 607 -1.41 5.03 23.92
N ALA A 608 -1.60 3.74 24.22
CA ALA A 608 -0.50 2.76 24.24
C ALA A 608 0.31 2.70 22.91
N VAL A 609 -0.35 2.90 21.77
CA VAL A 609 0.32 2.89 20.46
C VAL A 609 1.07 4.20 20.18
N VAL A 610 0.68 5.33 20.80
CA VAL A 610 1.34 6.64 20.62
C VAL A 610 1.50 7.36 21.98
N PRO A 611 2.32 6.86 22.93
CA PRO A 611 2.31 7.37 24.31
C PRO A 611 2.64 8.87 24.46
N HIS A 612 3.37 9.44 23.50
CA HIS A 612 3.74 10.85 23.51
C HIS A 612 2.59 11.83 23.26
N VAL A 613 1.39 11.38 22.87
CA VAL A 613 0.20 12.26 22.78
C VAL A 613 -0.63 12.31 24.06
N ILE A 614 -0.27 11.57 25.11
CA ILE A 614 -0.93 11.68 26.42
C ILE A 614 -0.80 13.12 26.95
N GLY A 615 -1.91 13.71 27.40
CA GLY A 615 -2.04 15.13 27.76
C GLY A 615 -2.26 16.10 26.58
N SER A 616 -2.15 15.63 25.33
CA SER A 616 -2.54 16.41 24.14
C SER A 616 -4.06 16.40 23.96
N PRO A 617 -4.64 17.41 23.28
CA PRO A 617 -6.05 17.37 22.92
C PRO A 617 -6.32 16.30 21.85
N LEU A 618 -7.43 15.60 21.98
CA LEU A 618 -7.98 14.70 20.97
C LEU A 618 -8.33 15.48 19.69
N ASN A 619 -8.30 14.80 18.54
CA ASN A 619 -8.65 15.40 17.25
C ASN A 619 -10.08 16.01 17.31
N PRO A 620 -10.29 17.31 16.99
CA PRO A 620 -11.60 17.93 17.03
C PRO A 620 -12.69 17.26 16.17
N ASP A 621 -12.32 16.55 15.10
CA ASP A 621 -13.25 15.75 14.30
C ASP A 621 -13.64 14.44 15.00
N ALA A 622 -12.72 13.81 15.73
CA ALA A 622 -13.04 12.68 16.61
C ALA A 622 -14.00 13.09 17.73
N VAL A 623 -13.74 14.22 18.40
CA VAL A 623 -14.64 14.76 19.44
C VAL A 623 -16.04 15.00 18.88
N ARG A 624 -16.15 15.66 17.71
CA ARG A 624 -17.43 15.90 17.02
C ARG A 624 -18.17 14.61 16.68
N ALA A 625 -17.47 13.60 16.16
CA ALA A 625 -18.08 12.34 15.78
C ALA A 625 -18.56 11.54 17.00
N ILE A 626 -17.74 11.45 18.05
CA ILE A 626 -18.08 10.76 19.30
C ILE A 626 -19.26 11.43 20.01
N ASP A 627 -19.26 12.76 20.16
CA ASP A 627 -20.41 13.49 20.74
C ASP A 627 -21.70 13.38 19.87
N ALA A 628 -21.58 12.96 18.61
CA ALA A 628 -22.69 12.69 17.69
C ALA A 628 -23.05 11.20 17.53
N GLY A 629 -22.31 10.27 18.15
CA GLY A 629 -22.46 8.82 17.97
C GLY A 629 -22.05 8.29 16.58
N GLN A 630 -21.32 9.10 15.80
CA GLN A 630 -20.97 8.80 14.40
C GLN A 630 -19.58 8.19 14.27
N TRP A 631 -19.38 7.47 13.17
CA TRP A 631 -18.06 7.06 12.70
C TRP A 631 -17.29 8.25 12.11
N VAL A 632 -15.96 8.23 12.23
CA VAL A 632 -15.07 9.19 11.59
C VAL A 632 -13.88 8.48 10.94
N GLU A 633 -13.53 8.92 9.74
CA GLU A 633 -12.31 8.52 9.05
C GLU A 633 -11.18 9.47 9.46
N ILE A 634 -10.07 8.93 9.99
CA ILE A 634 -8.90 9.73 10.35
C ILE A 634 -7.65 9.13 9.71
N GLU A 635 -6.93 9.95 8.94
CA GLU A 635 -5.59 9.67 8.41
C GLU A 635 -4.64 9.40 9.59
N TRP A 636 -4.11 8.18 9.70
CA TRP A 636 -3.45 7.73 10.93
C TRP A 636 -1.97 8.14 10.96
N PHE A 637 -1.67 9.27 11.61
CA PHE A 637 -0.31 9.80 11.77
C PHE A 637 0.46 9.19 12.97
N GLY A 638 0.41 7.87 13.14
CA GLY A 638 1.30 7.18 14.07
C GLY A 638 2.68 6.92 13.45
N ASN A 639 3.76 6.98 14.24
CA ASN A 639 5.15 6.84 13.79
C ASN A 639 5.54 5.45 13.22
N LEU A 640 4.58 4.57 12.90
CA LEU A 640 4.81 3.17 12.55
C LEU A 640 4.11 2.68 11.27
N THR A 641 3.40 3.53 10.52
CA THR A 641 2.94 3.16 9.16
C THR A 641 3.16 4.27 8.14
N ALA A 642 3.60 3.90 6.94
CA ALA A 642 3.59 4.75 5.75
C ALA A 642 2.80 4.03 4.66
N GLY A 643 1.84 4.77 4.11
CA GLY A 643 0.74 4.23 3.34
C GLY A 643 -0.47 5.13 3.59
N ASN A 644 -1.46 5.07 2.70
CA ASN A 644 -2.69 5.84 2.85
C ASN A 644 -3.66 5.07 3.79
N THR A 645 -3.18 4.75 4.99
CA THR A 645 -3.89 3.90 5.96
C THR A 645 -4.85 4.74 6.78
N PHE A 646 -6.11 4.74 6.39
CA PHE A 646 -7.17 5.44 7.11
C PHE A 646 -7.66 4.57 8.26
N ARG A 647 -7.96 5.16 9.42
CA ARG A 647 -8.61 4.45 10.54
C ARG A 647 -10.06 4.90 10.62
N HIS A 648 -11.00 3.95 10.48
CA HIS A 648 -12.40 4.17 10.83
C HIS A 648 -12.52 4.05 12.35
N ILE A 649 -12.76 5.19 12.99
CA ILE A 649 -12.82 5.33 14.45
C ILE A 649 -14.28 5.48 14.87
N TRP A 650 -14.63 4.75 15.93
CA TRP A 650 -15.87 4.92 16.67
C TRP A 650 -15.57 5.06 18.15
N GLY A 651 -16.44 5.78 18.84
CA GLY A 651 -16.39 5.91 20.28
C GLY A 651 -17.70 6.46 20.83
N THR A 652 -17.78 6.46 22.15
CA THR A 652 -18.92 7.00 22.89
C THR A 652 -18.42 7.76 24.12
N ARG A 653 -19.33 8.51 24.75
CA ARG A 653 -19.03 9.29 25.94
C ARG A 653 -19.63 8.64 27.19
N HIS A 654 -18.80 8.30 28.16
CA HIS A 654 -19.18 7.63 29.40
C HIS A 654 -18.51 8.28 30.62
N ASP A 655 -19.27 8.51 31.68
CA ASP A 655 -18.96 9.39 32.84
C ASP A 655 -18.20 10.70 32.47
N GLY A 656 -18.57 11.32 31.34
CA GLY A 656 -17.94 12.53 30.82
C GLY A 656 -16.63 12.33 30.05
N LEU A 657 -16.01 11.15 30.13
CA LEU A 657 -14.83 10.72 29.37
C LEU A 657 -15.20 10.26 27.95
N TYR A 658 -14.24 10.32 27.03
CA TYR A 658 -14.38 9.83 25.64
C TYR A 658 -13.65 8.50 25.48
N PHE A 659 -14.38 7.40 25.31
CA PHE A 659 -13.84 6.07 25.01
C PHE A 659 -13.93 5.81 23.50
N TYR A 660 -12.82 5.47 22.84
CA TYR A 660 -12.81 5.25 21.39
C TYR A 660 -11.80 4.17 20.95
N SER A 661 -12.09 3.52 19.83
CA SER A 661 -11.21 2.57 19.15
C SER A 661 -11.50 2.62 17.65
N GLY A 662 -10.95 1.69 16.86
CA GLY A 662 -11.15 1.65 15.42
C GLY A 662 -10.22 0.70 14.69
N TYR A 663 -10.46 0.53 13.41
CA TYR A 663 -9.74 -0.40 12.53
C TYR A 663 -9.26 0.31 11.27
N PHE A 664 -8.25 -0.25 10.63
CA PHE A 664 -7.67 0.27 9.39
C PHE A 664 -8.53 -0.09 8.17
N VAL A 665 -8.56 0.78 7.18
CA VAL A 665 -9.29 0.60 5.91
C VAL A 665 -8.51 1.20 4.72
N GLU A 666 -8.91 0.83 3.51
CA GLU A 666 -8.43 1.45 2.28
C GLU A 666 -9.00 2.86 2.08
N GLN A 667 -8.32 3.65 1.24
CA GLN A 667 -8.74 5.01 0.93
C GLN A 667 -10.08 5.05 0.20
N GLY A 668 -11.11 5.58 0.86
CA GLY A 668 -12.45 5.72 0.29
C GLY A 668 -13.40 4.54 0.58
N THR A 669 -13.01 3.61 1.46
CA THR A 669 -13.98 2.68 2.07
C THR A 669 -15.11 3.50 2.74
N PRO A 670 -16.40 3.25 2.42
CA PRO A 670 -17.49 4.00 3.04
C PRO A 670 -17.54 3.81 4.56
N LEU A 671 -17.74 4.90 5.30
CA LEU A 671 -17.97 4.84 6.75
C LEU A 671 -19.19 3.96 7.07
N PRO A 672 -19.14 3.11 8.11
CA PRO A 672 -20.27 2.28 8.49
C PRO A 672 -21.48 3.12 8.93
N ASP A 673 -22.68 2.55 8.81
CA ASP A 673 -23.90 3.18 9.30
C ASP A 673 -23.80 3.54 10.79
N ALA A 674 -24.36 4.69 11.16
CA ALA A 674 -24.33 5.16 12.55
C ALA A 674 -25.02 4.21 13.54
N GLY A 675 -25.98 3.40 13.06
CA GLY A 675 -26.49 2.19 13.74
C GLY A 675 -26.92 2.39 15.20
N ASN A 676 -28.12 2.95 15.39
CA ASN A 676 -28.83 3.01 16.68
C ASN A 676 -29.28 1.63 17.17
#